data_AF-V7AH17-F1
#
_entry.id   AF-V7AH17-F1
#
_cell.length_a   1.000
_cell.length_b   1.000
_cell.length_c   1.000
_cell.angle_alpha   90.00
_cell.angle_beta   90.00
_cell.angle_gamma   90.00
#
_symmetry.space_group_name_H-M   'P 1'
#
loop_
_entity.id
_entity.type
_entity.pdbx_description
1 polymer ?
#
loop_
_entity_poly.entity_id
_entity_poly.type
_entity_poly.pdbx_seq_one_letter_code
_entity_poly.pdbx_strand_id
1 'polypeptide(L)'
;VLRVSYDGLEHQEKEIFLDIACFLSTTSHHYLFKWEVEVKKLLDYRQVYPNIGMKVLIEKSLISYREGIIEMHNLLKELGKSIVREKAPKEPRKWSRLWSFKDLQKVMEINKEAKNVEAIVIEQHQEEFLQRRIKVDALSKMNRLELLILHNVNCFGTLNYISSELRYLFWDYFPFMSLPSTFHLDQLVELILHHSNIKRLWVGKKCLPNLRTLDLCHSKNLIEVPDLSEVPRLTDLILEGCTEIIQIDQSIGFLRELQYLNLKNCKKLFLNLNVIFGLSSLRSLILSGCSKLLNSKMLMDQRHTEHLENVDKNTNVIQLPLYKLLMFPFHFFSPPKPEDSLGLLLSSLSCIPCLFDLDISFCNLHQIPDEIGNLRSLEYLNLGGNEFVTLPSTIKELSNLQSLNLEHCKQLKYLPELPTIKEKTKVGYYGGLYIFYCPKLSEMEKCYSMVFSWMMQNLEVYLQPTISSARMTIVIPGTHIPKWFDKQNASTSINMDPSTVLDDPNWIGVAICVLFVTHKDPMNLGGRYQDSFYPTIVCGVSNVHHSTRYHFMVPIHFGEDLVTLELDHLLTVFYSREEFIHLLSRYPNTMHGIQFETVVQSPQGLRVVVKNCGYRWVFKEDLQQLNSNMFFSGNSSSRKRKLLISN
;
A
#
# COMPACT_ATOMS: atom_id res chain seq x y z
N VAL A 1 -33.58 22.04 -22.44
CA VAL A 1 -33.53 20.59 -22.77
C VAL A 1 -32.88 19.79 -21.65
N LEU A 2 -31.58 19.95 -21.37
CA LEU A 2 -30.87 19.16 -20.34
C LEU A 2 -31.48 19.22 -18.93
N ARG A 3 -32.06 20.37 -18.54
CA ARG A 3 -32.73 20.54 -17.23
C ARG A 3 -33.91 19.59 -17.02
N VAL A 4 -34.64 19.23 -18.07
CA VAL A 4 -35.79 18.31 -17.98
C VAL A 4 -35.34 16.93 -17.50
N SER A 5 -34.18 16.46 -17.96
CA SER A 5 -33.60 15.18 -17.53
C SER A 5 -33.20 15.20 -16.06
N TYR A 6 -32.73 16.34 -15.55
CA TYR A 6 -32.41 16.53 -14.13
C TYR A 6 -33.67 16.64 -13.27
N ASP A 7 -34.68 17.41 -13.71
CA ASP A 7 -35.91 17.62 -12.94
C ASP A 7 -36.68 16.30 -12.73
N GLY A 8 -36.56 15.37 -13.68
CA GLY A 8 -37.13 14.01 -13.59
C GLY A 8 -36.35 13.00 -12.73
N LEU A 9 -35.27 13.41 -12.05
CA LEU A 9 -34.55 12.58 -11.08
C LEU A 9 -35.21 12.64 -9.69
N GLU A 10 -35.05 11.57 -8.92
CA GLU A 10 -35.39 11.55 -7.50
C GLU A 10 -34.42 12.38 -6.66
N HIS A 11 -34.77 12.67 -5.41
CA HIS A 11 -33.97 13.54 -4.55
C HIS A 11 -32.52 13.06 -4.38
N GLN A 12 -32.30 11.76 -4.10
CA GLN A 12 -30.95 11.22 -3.91
C GLN A 12 -30.12 11.27 -5.20
N GLU A 13 -30.74 10.95 -6.34
CA GLU A 13 -30.11 11.02 -7.65
C GLU A 13 -29.73 12.45 -8.04
N LYS A 14 -30.58 13.43 -7.68
CA LYS A 14 -30.29 14.86 -7.85
C LYS A 14 -29.06 15.26 -7.06
N GLU A 15 -28.95 14.85 -5.80
CA GLU A 15 -27.78 15.15 -4.98
C GLU A 15 -26.51 14.50 -5.54
N ILE A 16 -26.56 13.22 -5.95
CA ILE A 16 -25.44 12.55 -6.62
C ILE A 16 -25.03 13.30 -7.90
N PHE A 17 -26.01 13.68 -8.73
CA PHE A 17 -25.74 14.42 -9.97
C PHE A 17 -25.03 15.74 -9.66
N LEU A 18 -25.48 16.48 -8.64
CA LEU A 18 -24.87 17.75 -8.23
C LEU A 18 -23.46 17.54 -7.67
N ASP A 19 -23.22 16.54 -6.82
CA ASP A 19 -21.89 16.21 -6.30
C ASP A 19 -20.91 15.85 -7.43
N ILE A 20 -21.33 15.03 -8.39
CA ILE A 20 -20.50 14.68 -9.56
C ILE A 20 -20.25 15.89 -10.46
N ALA A 21 -21.26 16.72 -10.70
CA ALA A 21 -21.15 17.91 -11.54
C ALA A 21 -20.22 18.98 -10.93
N CYS A 22 -20.27 19.14 -9.59
CA CYS A 22 -19.50 20.14 -8.86
C CYS A 22 -18.07 19.69 -8.57
N PHE A 23 -17.85 18.42 -8.21
CA PHE A 23 -16.58 17.96 -7.66
C PHE A 23 -15.93 16.82 -8.47
N LEU A 24 -16.71 15.84 -8.94
CA LEU A 24 -16.20 14.49 -9.26
C LEU A 24 -16.15 14.16 -10.76
N SER A 25 -16.09 15.16 -11.65
CA SER A 25 -16.09 14.89 -13.10
C SER A 25 -15.01 15.63 -13.92
N THR A 26 -14.54 14.92 -14.96
CA THR A 26 -13.31 15.04 -15.79
C THR A 26 -12.90 16.37 -16.46
N THR A 27 -12.97 17.54 -15.82
CA THR A 27 -12.43 18.78 -16.46
C THR A 27 -11.52 19.65 -15.61
N SER A 28 -11.27 19.30 -14.36
CA SER A 28 -10.25 19.96 -13.55
C SER A 28 -9.18 18.96 -13.15
N HIS A 29 -8.03 19.50 -12.75
CA HIS A 29 -6.82 18.82 -12.35
C HIS A 29 -6.96 17.92 -11.09
N HIS A 30 -8.19 17.46 -10.79
CA HIS A 30 -8.53 16.62 -9.64
C HIS A 30 -8.12 15.18 -9.87
N TYR A 31 -6.84 14.85 -9.69
CA TYR A 31 -6.34 13.49 -9.97
C TYR A 31 -6.85 12.46 -8.96
N LEU A 32 -7.26 12.89 -7.76
CA LEU A 32 -7.55 12.02 -6.61
C LEU A 32 -8.94 11.36 -6.64
N PHE A 33 -9.98 12.00 -7.22
CA PHE A 33 -11.38 11.58 -7.04
C PHE A 33 -12.11 11.22 -8.34
N LYS A 34 -11.43 10.51 -9.25
CA LYS A 34 -12.00 10.11 -10.56
C LYS A 34 -12.46 8.66 -10.60
N TRP A 35 -11.85 7.81 -9.79
CA TRP A 35 -12.12 6.38 -9.75
C TRP A 35 -13.50 6.13 -9.12
N GLU A 36 -14.28 5.25 -9.74
CA GLU A 36 -15.62 4.89 -9.28
C GLU A 36 -15.66 4.54 -7.80
N VAL A 37 -14.64 3.84 -7.30
CA VAL A 37 -14.52 3.45 -5.89
C VAL A 37 -14.48 4.68 -4.97
N GLU A 38 -13.65 5.67 -5.29
CA GLU A 38 -13.54 6.90 -4.50
C GLU A 38 -14.78 7.79 -4.62
N VAL A 39 -15.37 7.85 -5.83
CA VAL A 39 -16.63 8.58 -6.05
C VAL A 39 -17.74 7.98 -5.20
N LYS A 40 -17.88 6.65 -5.19
CA LYS A 40 -18.86 5.96 -4.34
C LYS A 40 -18.61 6.25 -2.86
N LYS A 41 -17.36 6.16 -2.42
CA LYS A 41 -16.96 6.43 -1.03
C LYS A 41 -17.37 7.85 -0.59
N LEU A 42 -17.08 8.87 -1.39
CA LEU A 42 -17.48 10.26 -1.09
C LEU A 42 -18.99 10.46 -1.06
N LEU A 43 -19.72 9.82 -1.98
CA LEU A 43 -21.18 9.87 -2.03
C LEU A 43 -21.82 9.10 -0.85
N ASP A 44 -21.20 8.03 -0.37
CA ASP A 44 -21.63 7.33 0.84
C ASP A 44 -21.52 8.23 2.08
N TYR A 45 -20.47 9.07 2.18
CA TYR A 45 -20.40 10.08 3.24
C TYR A 45 -21.49 11.15 3.13
N ARG A 46 -21.99 11.41 1.93
CA ARG A 46 -23.16 12.29 1.72
C ARG A 46 -24.50 11.57 1.96
N GLN A 47 -24.48 10.28 2.32
CA GLN A 47 -25.66 9.45 2.60
C GLN A 47 -26.64 9.33 1.41
N VAL A 48 -26.13 9.26 0.18
CA VAL A 48 -26.96 9.27 -1.04
C VAL A 48 -27.01 7.93 -1.80
N TYR A 49 -26.59 6.81 -1.21
CA TYR A 49 -26.68 5.45 -1.78
C TYR A 49 -26.18 5.35 -3.25
N PRO A 50 -24.87 5.55 -3.48
CA PRO A 50 -24.30 5.74 -4.81
C PRO A 50 -24.52 4.55 -5.75
N ASN A 51 -24.57 3.31 -5.24
CA ASN A 51 -24.78 2.12 -6.07
C ASN A 51 -26.10 2.15 -6.86
N ILE A 52 -27.17 2.68 -6.27
CA ILE A 52 -28.47 2.78 -6.94
C ILE A 52 -28.51 4.04 -7.79
N GLY A 53 -28.19 5.20 -7.20
CA GLY A 53 -28.35 6.47 -7.89
C GLY A 53 -27.39 6.63 -9.08
N MET A 54 -26.13 6.17 -8.99
CA MET A 54 -25.21 6.23 -10.13
C MET A 54 -25.67 5.33 -11.28
N LYS A 55 -26.27 4.17 -10.99
CA LYS A 55 -26.84 3.29 -12.02
C LYS A 55 -27.93 4.01 -12.81
N VAL A 56 -28.83 4.72 -12.12
CA VAL A 56 -29.90 5.51 -12.76
C VAL A 56 -29.32 6.64 -13.60
N LEU A 57 -28.29 7.34 -13.12
CA LEU A 57 -27.62 8.39 -13.90
C LEU A 57 -26.95 7.85 -15.17
N ILE A 58 -26.37 6.64 -15.13
CA ILE A 58 -25.81 5.96 -16.31
C ILE A 58 -26.92 5.58 -17.30
N GLU A 59 -28.02 4.98 -16.83
CA GLU A 59 -29.16 4.61 -17.68
C GLU A 59 -29.79 5.82 -18.37
N LYS A 60 -29.81 6.98 -17.70
CA LYS A 60 -30.27 8.26 -18.26
C LYS A 60 -29.20 9.00 -19.07
N SER A 61 -28.02 8.40 -19.28
CA SER A 61 -26.88 8.99 -19.99
C SER A 61 -26.41 10.35 -19.44
N LEU A 62 -26.58 10.57 -18.13
CA LEU A 62 -26.15 11.78 -17.44
C LEU A 62 -24.69 11.68 -16.98
N ILE A 63 -24.21 10.46 -16.74
CA ILE A 63 -22.80 10.13 -16.52
C ILE A 63 -22.44 8.90 -17.36
N SER A 64 -21.15 8.69 -17.62
CA SER A 64 -20.63 7.49 -18.28
C SER A 64 -19.47 6.90 -17.49
N TYR A 65 -19.24 5.60 -17.67
CA TYR A 65 -18.15 4.85 -17.06
C TYR A 65 -17.15 4.41 -18.13
N ARG A 66 -15.86 4.72 -17.93
CA ARG A 66 -14.78 4.32 -18.84
C ARG A 66 -13.55 3.92 -18.02
N GLU A 67 -13.10 2.67 -18.15
CA GLU A 67 -11.86 2.18 -17.53
C GLU A 67 -11.77 2.45 -16.01
N GLY A 68 -12.87 2.33 -15.27
CA GLY A 68 -12.90 2.62 -13.83
C GLY A 68 -13.16 4.08 -13.46
N ILE A 69 -13.26 4.97 -14.43
CA ILE A 69 -13.42 6.42 -14.23
C ILE A 69 -14.86 6.85 -14.56
N ILE A 70 -15.41 7.74 -13.74
CA ILE A 70 -16.70 8.38 -13.97
C ILE A 70 -16.51 9.67 -14.78
N GLU A 71 -17.22 9.78 -15.89
CA GLU A 71 -17.21 10.93 -16.79
C GLU A 71 -18.60 11.60 -16.80
N MET A 72 -18.63 12.93 -16.88
CA MET A 72 -19.85 13.71 -17.08
C MET A 72 -19.58 14.74 -18.17
N HIS A 73 -20.53 14.97 -19.07
CA HIS A 73 -20.39 15.94 -20.15
C HIS A 73 -20.32 17.38 -19.61
N ASN A 74 -19.50 18.25 -20.21
CA ASN A 74 -19.25 19.61 -19.71
C ASN A 74 -20.53 20.46 -19.57
N LEU A 75 -21.49 20.32 -20.49
CA LEU A 75 -22.78 21.01 -20.38
C LEU A 75 -23.61 20.54 -19.19
N LEU A 76 -23.51 19.27 -18.80
CA LEU A 76 -24.18 18.74 -17.61
C LEU A 76 -23.51 19.23 -16.33
N LYS A 77 -22.17 19.37 -16.33
CA LYS A 77 -21.44 19.99 -15.23
C LYS A 77 -21.87 21.44 -15.02
N GLU A 78 -21.90 22.22 -16.10
CA GLU A 78 -22.33 23.61 -16.02
C GLU A 78 -23.81 23.73 -15.64
N LEU A 79 -24.66 22.81 -16.08
CA LEU A 79 -26.04 22.71 -15.60
C LEU A 79 -26.08 22.49 -14.07
N GLY A 80 -25.38 21.48 -13.54
CA GLY A 80 -25.35 21.21 -12.10
C GLY A 80 -24.85 22.41 -11.29
N LYS A 81 -23.74 23.02 -11.73
CA LYS A 81 -23.20 24.25 -11.11
C LYS A 81 -24.20 25.41 -11.16
N SER A 82 -24.94 25.55 -12.27
CA SER A 82 -25.96 26.60 -12.41
C SER A 82 -27.14 26.39 -11.46
N ILE A 83 -27.57 25.14 -11.25
CA ILE A 83 -28.65 24.77 -10.33
C ILE A 83 -28.26 25.14 -8.89
N VAL A 84 -27.05 24.80 -8.45
CA VAL A 84 -26.57 25.18 -7.10
C VAL A 84 -26.54 26.70 -6.91
N ARG A 85 -26.21 27.45 -7.97
CA ARG A 85 -26.13 28.92 -7.94
C ARG A 85 -27.49 29.59 -8.05
N GLU A 86 -28.53 28.90 -8.51
CA GLU A 86 -29.79 29.48 -9.00
C GLU A 86 -30.46 30.42 -8.00
N LYS A 87 -30.58 30.00 -6.74
CA LYS A 87 -31.21 30.81 -5.68
C LYS A 87 -30.39 32.03 -5.27
N ALA A 88 -29.08 32.02 -5.49
CA ALA A 88 -28.18 33.07 -5.02
C ALA A 88 -26.90 33.21 -5.89
N PRO A 89 -26.99 33.64 -7.15
CA PRO A 89 -25.89 33.49 -8.13
C PRO A 89 -24.58 34.19 -7.76
N LYS A 90 -24.62 35.22 -6.92
CA LYS A 90 -23.47 36.03 -6.50
C LYS A 90 -23.12 35.88 -5.01
N GLU A 91 -23.79 35.00 -4.27
CA GLU A 91 -23.55 34.80 -2.84
C GLU A 91 -23.17 33.33 -2.53
N PRO A 92 -21.89 32.94 -2.69
CA PRO A 92 -21.48 31.56 -2.50
C PRO A 92 -21.77 30.98 -1.12
N ARG A 93 -21.82 31.82 -0.08
CA ARG A 93 -22.19 31.44 1.30
C ARG A 93 -23.61 30.84 1.44
N LYS A 94 -24.47 31.07 0.45
CA LYS A 94 -25.86 30.56 0.42
C LYS A 94 -25.99 29.27 -0.40
N TRP A 95 -24.93 28.81 -1.06
CA TRP A 95 -24.92 27.57 -1.84
C TRP A 95 -24.74 26.37 -0.92
N SER A 96 -25.18 25.19 -1.38
CA SER A 96 -24.93 23.94 -0.66
C SER A 96 -23.52 23.39 -0.85
N ARG A 97 -22.87 23.77 -1.96
CA ARG A 97 -21.58 23.21 -2.39
C ARG A 97 -20.62 24.31 -2.81
N LEU A 98 -19.35 24.19 -2.43
CA LEU A 98 -18.26 25.07 -2.87
C LEU A 98 -17.14 24.25 -3.51
N TRP A 99 -16.86 24.51 -4.78
CA TRP A 99 -15.86 23.79 -5.60
C TRP A 99 -14.78 24.70 -6.21
N SER A 100 -14.82 26.00 -5.92
CA SER A 100 -13.89 26.97 -6.50
C SER A 100 -13.15 27.73 -5.41
N PHE A 101 -11.82 27.78 -5.51
CA PHE A 101 -10.97 28.52 -4.56
C PHE A 101 -11.39 30.00 -4.47
N LYS A 102 -11.72 30.64 -5.60
CA LYS A 102 -12.17 32.04 -5.64
C LYS A 102 -13.47 32.26 -4.86
N ASP A 103 -14.40 31.32 -4.94
CA ASP A 103 -15.68 31.42 -4.25
C ASP A 103 -15.52 31.09 -2.76
N LEU A 104 -14.67 30.12 -2.41
CA LEU A 104 -14.27 29.88 -1.01
C LEU A 104 -13.65 31.14 -0.40
N GLN A 105 -12.72 31.79 -1.11
CA GLN A 105 -12.07 33.02 -0.67
C GLN A 105 -13.08 34.13 -0.35
N LYS A 106 -14.08 34.36 -1.21
CA LYS A 106 -15.15 35.33 -0.93
C LYS A 106 -15.94 34.99 0.33
N VAL A 107 -16.26 33.71 0.54
CA VAL A 107 -16.98 33.26 1.76
C VAL A 107 -16.14 33.53 3.01
N MET A 108 -14.86 33.22 2.94
CA MET A 108 -13.90 33.43 4.03
C MET A 108 -13.71 34.92 4.36
N GLU A 109 -13.59 35.78 3.35
CA GLU A 109 -13.44 37.24 3.52
C GLU A 109 -14.68 37.89 4.17
N ILE A 110 -15.88 37.46 3.78
CA ILE A 110 -17.13 37.98 4.35
C ILE A 110 -17.27 37.58 5.82
N ASN A 111 -16.80 36.37 6.18
CA ASN A 111 -16.80 35.85 7.55
C ASN A 111 -18.17 35.97 8.26
N LYS A 112 -19.25 35.62 7.56
CA LYS A 112 -20.62 35.54 8.08
C LYS A 112 -21.11 34.10 8.08
N GLU A 113 -22.21 33.83 8.78
CA GLU A 113 -22.86 32.52 8.78
C GLU A 113 -23.17 32.04 7.35
N ALA A 114 -22.82 30.79 7.08
CA ALA A 114 -23.03 30.11 5.81
C ALA A 114 -23.80 28.81 6.04
N LYS A 115 -25.05 28.94 6.52
CA LYS A 115 -25.90 27.85 7.02
C LYS A 115 -26.29 26.78 5.99
N ASN A 116 -26.12 27.09 4.70
CA ASN A 116 -26.50 26.17 3.63
C ASN A 116 -25.32 25.33 3.17
N VAL A 117 -24.08 25.72 3.47
CA VAL A 117 -22.90 25.04 2.93
C VAL A 117 -22.73 23.68 3.61
N GLU A 118 -22.90 22.63 2.82
CA GLU A 118 -22.86 21.23 3.24
C GLU A 118 -21.59 20.52 2.75
N ALA A 119 -21.02 20.94 1.61
CA ALA A 119 -19.81 20.33 1.08
C ALA A 119 -18.85 21.38 0.50
N ILE A 120 -17.57 21.22 0.83
CA ILE A 120 -16.47 22.03 0.30
C ILE A 120 -15.41 21.08 -0.24
N VAL A 121 -15.09 21.20 -1.52
CA VAL A 121 -14.01 20.43 -2.15
C VAL A 121 -13.16 21.39 -2.96
N ILE A 122 -11.95 21.67 -2.47
CA ILE A 122 -11.00 22.56 -3.10
C ILE A 122 -9.68 21.82 -3.27
N GLU A 123 -9.18 21.84 -4.50
CA GLU A 123 -7.90 21.28 -4.87
C GLU A 123 -7.15 22.32 -5.69
N GLN A 124 -5.90 22.55 -5.33
CA GLN A 124 -5.00 23.44 -6.06
C GLN A 124 -3.74 22.70 -6.51
N HIS A 125 -3.07 23.28 -7.49
CA HIS A 125 -1.72 22.85 -7.85
C HIS A 125 -0.74 23.21 -6.73
N GLN A 126 0.29 22.39 -6.53
CA GLN A 126 1.32 22.67 -5.52
C GLN A 126 1.97 24.05 -5.69
N GLU A 127 2.11 24.55 -6.91
CA GLU A 127 2.65 25.89 -7.19
C GLU A 127 1.78 27.02 -6.60
N GLU A 128 0.46 26.82 -6.53
CA GLU A 128 -0.47 27.82 -5.99
C GLU A 128 -0.40 27.91 -4.46
N PHE A 129 0.01 26.82 -3.79
CA PHE A 129 0.11 26.75 -2.32
C PHE A 129 1.03 27.85 -1.75
N LEU A 130 2.13 28.15 -2.43
CA LEU A 130 3.08 29.18 -1.98
C LEU A 130 2.64 30.60 -2.34
N GLN A 131 1.75 30.76 -3.31
CA GLN A 131 1.37 32.05 -3.87
C GLN A 131 0.23 32.73 -3.11
N ARG A 132 -0.71 31.95 -2.55
CA ARG A 132 -1.94 32.47 -1.95
C ARG A 132 -2.22 31.80 -0.63
N ARG A 133 -2.52 32.61 0.39
CA ARG A 133 -3.03 32.11 1.67
C ARG A 133 -4.45 32.57 1.91
N ILE A 134 -5.26 31.73 2.55
CA ILE A 134 -6.66 32.02 2.87
C ILE A 134 -6.89 31.95 4.38
N LYS A 135 -7.55 32.97 4.93
CA LYS A 135 -7.93 33.00 6.35
C LYS A 135 -9.20 32.17 6.54
N VAL A 136 -9.19 31.13 7.36
CA VAL A 136 -10.30 30.15 7.42
C VAL A 136 -11.22 30.30 8.62
N ASP A 137 -11.21 31.44 9.32
CA ASP A 137 -12.06 31.72 10.49
C ASP A 137 -13.55 31.43 10.22
N ALA A 138 -14.02 31.67 9.00
CA ALA A 138 -15.41 31.50 8.63
C ALA A 138 -15.87 30.03 8.60
N LEU A 139 -14.94 29.05 8.51
CA LEU A 139 -15.27 27.62 8.65
C LEU A 139 -15.94 27.33 10.00
N SER A 140 -15.53 28.05 11.06
CA SER A 140 -16.13 27.92 12.39
C SER A 140 -17.60 28.34 12.45
N LYS A 141 -18.15 28.92 11.37
CA LYS A 141 -19.53 29.39 11.24
C LYS A 141 -20.38 28.53 10.29
N MET A 142 -19.85 27.39 9.83
CA MET A 142 -20.51 26.44 8.95
C MET A 142 -20.96 25.23 9.76
N ASN A 143 -22.22 25.23 10.19
CA ASN A 143 -22.76 24.23 11.12
C ASN A 143 -23.41 23.01 10.44
N ARG A 144 -23.57 23.03 9.12
CA ARG A 144 -24.12 21.93 8.31
C ARG A 144 -23.10 21.25 7.41
N LEU A 145 -21.81 21.52 7.63
CA LEU A 145 -20.76 20.99 6.79
C LEU A 145 -20.61 19.50 7.06
N GLU A 146 -20.84 18.68 6.03
CA GLU A 146 -20.74 17.21 6.07
C GLU A 146 -19.47 16.70 5.40
N LEU A 147 -18.97 17.43 4.39
CA LEU A 147 -17.79 17.07 3.60
C LEU A 147 -16.83 18.25 3.49
N LEU A 148 -15.58 18.08 3.91
CA LEU A 148 -14.52 19.07 3.75
C LEU A 148 -13.26 18.44 3.16
N ILE A 149 -12.87 18.89 1.97
CA ILE A 149 -11.65 18.50 1.28
C ILE A 149 -10.88 19.77 0.90
N LEU A 150 -9.69 19.91 1.47
CA LEU A 150 -8.75 20.99 1.17
C LEU A 150 -7.39 20.39 0.82
N HIS A 151 -7.11 20.22 -0.47
CA HIS A 151 -5.85 19.69 -0.98
C HIS A 151 -4.99 20.81 -1.56
N ASN A 152 -3.74 20.92 -1.09
CA ASN A 152 -2.81 21.98 -1.44
C ASN A 152 -3.38 23.41 -1.23
N VAL A 153 -4.19 23.62 -0.18
CA VAL A 153 -4.72 24.95 0.17
C VAL A 153 -3.97 25.51 1.38
N ASN A 154 -3.24 26.61 1.19
CA ASN A 154 -2.47 27.24 2.27
C ASN A 154 -3.37 28.08 3.18
N CYS A 155 -3.75 27.50 4.31
CA CYS A 155 -4.70 28.11 5.25
C CYS A 155 -3.99 28.77 6.44
N PHE A 156 -4.61 29.80 7.02
CA PHE A 156 -4.21 30.40 8.29
C PHE A 156 -5.41 30.97 9.06
N GLY A 157 -5.19 31.48 10.27
CA GLY A 157 -6.22 32.13 11.08
C GLY A 157 -6.53 31.34 12.34
N THR A 158 -7.81 31.17 12.64
CA THR A 158 -8.33 30.45 13.82
C THR A 158 -9.41 29.47 13.42
N LEU A 159 -9.41 28.29 14.03
CA LEU A 159 -10.46 27.30 13.89
C LEU A 159 -10.93 26.92 15.29
N ASN A 160 -12.09 27.46 15.69
CA ASN A 160 -12.63 27.28 17.03
C ASN A 160 -13.77 26.26 17.07
N TYR A 161 -14.34 25.95 15.91
CA TYR A 161 -15.43 25.01 15.76
C TYR A 161 -15.29 24.27 14.42
N ILE A 162 -15.64 22.99 14.44
CA ILE A 162 -15.82 22.16 13.25
C ILE A 162 -17.23 21.60 13.34
N SER A 163 -17.94 21.59 12.21
CA SER A 163 -19.30 21.06 12.09
C SER A 163 -19.43 19.67 12.70
N SER A 164 -20.46 19.47 13.53
CA SER A 164 -20.78 18.16 14.10
C SER A 164 -21.41 17.20 13.10
N GLU A 165 -21.86 17.70 11.95
CA GLU A 165 -22.40 16.90 10.84
C GLU A 165 -21.29 16.35 9.94
N LEU A 166 -20.02 16.71 10.20
CA LEU A 166 -18.88 16.33 9.37
C LEU A 166 -18.66 14.82 9.40
N ARG A 167 -18.63 14.21 8.21
CA ARG A 167 -18.44 12.76 7.99
C ARG A 167 -17.10 12.45 7.37
N TYR A 168 -16.56 13.37 6.58
CA TYR A 168 -15.25 13.22 5.95
C TYR A 168 -14.47 14.53 6.01
N LEU A 169 -13.27 14.46 6.56
CA LEU A 169 -12.32 15.56 6.62
C LEU A 169 -11.00 15.16 5.97
N PHE A 170 -10.69 15.80 4.86
CA PHE A 170 -9.37 15.74 4.24
C PHE A 170 -8.78 17.14 4.20
N TRP A 171 -7.61 17.32 4.82
CA TRP A 171 -6.95 18.62 4.86
C TRP A 171 -5.42 18.48 4.93
N ASP A 172 -4.77 18.65 3.78
CA ASP A 172 -3.32 18.62 3.70
C ASP A 172 -2.71 19.92 4.19
N TYR A 173 -1.53 19.81 4.82
CA TYR A 173 -0.82 20.92 5.42
C TYR A 173 -1.67 21.67 6.45
N PHE A 174 -2.46 20.93 7.24
CA PHE A 174 -3.31 21.52 8.28
C PHE A 174 -2.48 22.45 9.19
N PRO A 175 -2.83 23.75 9.27
CA PRO A 175 -1.91 24.75 9.81
C PRO A 175 -1.91 24.83 11.34
N PHE A 176 -2.91 24.23 12.00
CA PHE A 176 -3.13 24.37 13.43
C PHE A 176 -2.43 23.27 14.24
N MET A 177 -2.12 23.57 15.50
CA MET A 177 -1.39 22.66 16.39
C MET A 177 -2.24 21.51 16.95
N SER A 178 -3.56 21.66 16.91
CA SER A 178 -4.55 20.68 17.35
C SER A 178 -5.90 20.94 16.67
N LEU A 179 -6.81 19.97 16.73
CA LEU A 179 -8.23 20.21 16.45
C LEU A 179 -8.86 21.04 17.60
N PRO A 180 -10.00 21.73 17.37
CA PRO A 180 -10.66 22.55 18.39
C PRO A 180 -11.07 21.75 19.64
N SER A 181 -11.14 22.33 20.83
CA SER A 181 -11.51 21.54 22.02
C SER A 181 -12.99 21.16 22.08
N THR A 182 -13.87 21.93 21.44
CA THR A 182 -15.34 21.86 21.53
C THR A 182 -16.03 21.06 20.43
N PHE A 183 -15.30 20.25 19.64
CA PHE A 183 -15.96 19.46 18.59
C PHE A 183 -16.64 18.19 19.14
N HIS A 184 -17.82 17.91 18.58
CA HIS A 184 -18.57 16.66 18.69
C HIS A 184 -18.63 16.08 17.28
N LEU A 185 -17.72 15.16 16.95
CA LEU A 185 -17.55 14.62 15.60
C LEU A 185 -18.13 13.20 15.53
N ASP A 186 -19.33 13.02 16.08
CA ASP A 186 -19.96 11.70 16.24
C ASP A 186 -20.27 11.03 14.89
N GLN A 187 -20.43 11.84 13.83
CA GLN A 187 -20.69 11.37 12.47
C GLN A 187 -19.41 11.14 11.65
N LEU A 188 -18.25 11.53 12.17
CA LEU A 188 -16.99 11.47 11.42
C LEU A 188 -16.60 10.02 11.16
N VAL A 189 -16.37 9.70 9.88
CA VAL A 189 -15.96 8.37 9.42
C VAL A 189 -14.48 8.36 9.06
N GLU A 190 -13.97 9.42 8.44
CA GLU A 190 -12.55 9.55 8.10
C GLU A 190 -11.99 10.92 8.45
N LEU A 191 -10.82 10.90 9.09
CA LEU A 191 -10.03 12.06 9.46
C LEU A 191 -8.63 11.95 8.85
N ILE A 192 -8.37 12.77 7.84
CA ILE A 192 -7.14 12.74 7.06
C ILE A 192 -6.50 14.13 7.11
N LEU A 193 -5.37 14.24 7.80
CA LEU A 193 -4.63 15.49 8.02
C LEU A 193 -3.16 15.30 7.65
N HIS A 194 -2.86 15.15 6.36
CA HIS A 194 -1.49 14.92 5.90
C HIS A 194 -0.61 16.15 6.11
N HIS A 195 0.69 15.92 6.33
CA HIS A 195 1.73 16.97 6.35
C HIS A 195 1.43 18.08 7.37
N SER A 196 0.72 17.75 8.45
CA SER A 196 0.13 18.74 9.35
C SER A 196 1.13 19.30 10.37
N ASN A 197 0.83 20.49 10.87
CA ASN A 197 1.58 21.13 11.96
C ASN A 197 1.10 20.68 13.36
N ILE A 198 0.34 19.60 13.43
CA ILE A 198 -0.28 19.11 14.66
C ILE A 198 0.82 18.62 15.60
N LYS A 199 0.74 19.07 16.86
CA LYS A 199 1.54 18.53 17.97
C LYS A 199 0.78 17.49 18.77
N ARG A 200 -0.50 17.77 19.02
CA ARG A 200 -1.45 16.90 19.71
C ARG A 200 -2.78 16.98 18.97
N LEU A 201 -3.36 15.86 18.57
CA LEU A 201 -4.59 15.87 17.77
C LEU A 201 -5.75 16.52 18.54
N TRP A 202 -5.99 16.07 19.79
CA TRP A 202 -6.96 16.64 20.72
C TRP A 202 -6.53 16.39 22.18
N VAL A 203 -7.14 17.14 23.10
CA VAL A 203 -6.89 17.01 24.54
C VAL A 203 -8.03 16.22 25.20
N GLY A 204 -7.66 15.25 26.04
CA GLY A 204 -8.60 14.38 26.75
C GLY A 204 -9.23 13.31 25.85
N LYS A 205 -10.19 12.58 26.41
CA LYS A 205 -10.94 11.53 25.70
C LYS A 205 -11.95 12.14 24.73
N LYS A 206 -12.04 11.57 23.53
CA LYS A 206 -12.98 11.98 22.49
C LYS A 206 -13.74 10.77 21.97
N CYS A 207 -15.08 10.84 22.07
CA CYS A 207 -15.96 9.81 21.54
C CYS A 207 -16.15 10.01 20.05
N LEU A 208 -15.69 9.05 19.24
CA LEU A 208 -15.81 9.06 17.79
C LEU A 208 -16.29 7.67 17.34
N PRO A 209 -17.59 7.36 17.55
CA PRO A 209 -18.11 5.99 17.42
C PRO A 209 -18.13 5.48 15.97
N ASN A 210 -18.03 6.36 14.98
CA ASN A 210 -18.08 6.02 13.56
C ASN A 210 -16.73 6.16 12.84
N LEU A 211 -15.68 6.64 13.52
CA LEU A 211 -14.39 6.85 12.88
C LEU A 211 -13.74 5.51 12.53
N ARG A 212 -13.47 5.32 11.25
CA ARG A 212 -12.82 4.14 10.67
C ARG A 212 -11.37 4.42 10.31
N THR A 213 -11.08 5.61 9.80
CA THR A 213 -9.75 5.97 9.31
C THR A 213 -9.23 7.20 10.04
N LEU A 214 -8.04 7.08 10.63
CA LEU A 214 -7.26 8.19 11.17
C LEU A 214 -5.90 8.23 10.48
N ASP A 215 -5.69 9.22 9.64
CA ASP A 215 -4.45 9.42 8.89
C ASP A 215 -3.84 10.77 9.21
N LEU A 216 -2.66 10.74 9.84
CA LEU A 216 -1.86 11.91 10.19
C LEU A 216 -0.50 11.88 9.52
N CYS A 217 -0.36 11.20 8.37
CA CYS A 217 0.94 10.96 7.76
C CYS A 217 1.76 12.25 7.53
N HIS A 218 3.06 12.12 7.71
CA HIS A 218 4.09 13.16 7.69
C HIS A 218 3.78 14.39 8.57
N SER A 219 2.94 14.25 9.59
CA SER A 219 2.79 15.24 10.65
C SER A 219 4.04 15.22 11.54
N LYS A 220 5.12 15.85 11.07
CA LYS A 220 6.47 15.75 11.69
C LYS A 220 6.53 16.30 13.11
N ASN A 221 5.60 17.17 13.50
CA ASN A 221 5.55 17.78 14.83
C ASN A 221 4.70 17.00 15.85
N LEU A 222 4.07 15.90 15.43
CA LEU A 222 3.21 15.08 16.28
C LEU A 222 4.06 14.34 17.33
N ILE A 223 3.86 14.68 18.60
CA ILE A 223 4.67 14.15 19.71
C ILE A 223 4.04 12.93 20.40
N GLU A 224 2.71 12.84 20.37
CA GLU A 224 1.95 11.77 21.03
C GLU A 224 0.72 11.40 20.19
N VAL A 225 0.39 10.11 20.22
CA VAL A 225 -0.89 9.62 19.70
C VAL A 225 -1.95 9.90 20.76
N PRO A 226 -3.14 10.44 20.40
CA PRO A 226 -4.20 10.68 21.37
C PRO A 226 -4.73 9.37 21.98
N ASP A 227 -5.47 9.48 23.08
CA ASP A 227 -6.25 8.35 23.63
C ASP A 227 -7.33 7.93 22.62
N LEU A 228 -7.28 6.67 22.18
CA LEU A 228 -8.18 6.06 21.20
C LEU A 228 -9.21 5.12 21.84
N SER A 229 -9.34 5.10 23.18
CA SER A 229 -10.24 4.19 23.89
C SER A 229 -11.72 4.37 23.53
N GLU A 230 -12.11 5.57 23.13
CA GLU A 230 -13.49 5.93 22.74
C GLU A 230 -13.66 6.00 21.20
N VAL A 231 -12.83 5.26 20.45
CA VAL A 231 -12.84 5.16 18.98
C VAL A 231 -12.94 3.68 18.54
N PRO A 232 -14.03 2.97 18.89
CA PRO A 232 -14.07 1.50 18.84
C PRO A 232 -14.06 0.90 17.43
N ARG A 233 -14.44 1.68 16.41
CA ARG A 233 -14.58 1.23 15.00
C ARG A 233 -13.39 1.58 14.12
N LEU A 234 -12.28 2.03 14.71
CA LEU A 234 -11.08 2.38 13.94
C LEU A 234 -10.52 1.13 13.27
N THR A 235 -10.47 1.14 11.93
CA THR A 235 -9.91 0.08 11.09
C THR A 235 -8.51 0.40 10.61
N ASP A 236 -8.22 1.69 10.37
CA ASP A 236 -6.99 2.15 9.75
C ASP A 236 -6.37 3.29 10.56
N LEU A 237 -5.14 3.07 11.05
CA LEU A 237 -4.34 4.08 11.74
C LEU A 237 -3.02 4.29 10.98
N ILE A 238 -2.88 5.48 10.38
CA ILE A 238 -1.75 5.84 9.53
C ILE A 238 -1.01 7.02 10.16
N LEU A 239 0.22 6.75 10.61
CA LEU A 239 1.12 7.71 11.25
C LEU A 239 2.48 7.73 10.53
N GLU A 240 2.52 7.30 9.27
CA GLU A 240 3.75 7.26 8.47
C GLU A 240 4.48 8.59 8.50
N GLY A 241 5.79 8.61 8.75
CA GLY A 241 6.62 9.81 8.72
C GLY A 241 6.42 10.76 9.89
N CYS A 242 5.66 10.37 10.92
CA CYS A 242 5.57 11.12 12.18
C CYS A 242 6.85 10.89 13.02
N THR A 243 7.89 11.65 12.71
CA THR A 243 9.25 11.42 13.25
C THR A 243 9.43 11.74 14.73
N GLU A 244 8.52 12.53 15.33
CA GLU A 244 8.62 12.98 16.72
C GLU A 244 7.84 12.12 17.72
N ILE A 245 7.05 11.14 17.24
CA ILE A 245 6.33 10.22 18.14
C ILE A 245 7.35 9.34 18.87
N ILE A 246 7.26 9.34 20.20
CA ILE A 246 8.12 8.53 21.07
C ILE A 246 7.43 7.24 21.49
N GLN A 247 6.13 7.29 21.79
CA GLN A 247 5.37 6.13 22.24
C GLN A 247 3.94 6.19 21.72
N ILE A 248 3.30 5.03 21.63
CA ILE A 248 1.88 4.91 21.38
C ILE A 248 1.19 4.68 22.73
N ASP A 249 0.08 5.37 22.94
CA ASP A 249 -0.74 5.17 24.13
C ASP A 249 -1.27 3.73 24.20
N GLN A 250 -1.42 3.18 25.41
CA GLN A 250 -1.87 1.80 25.61
C GLN A 250 -3.30 1.57 25.10
N SER A 251 -4.10 2.62 24.93
CA SER A 251 -5.47 2.55 24.42
C SER A 251 -5.60 1.96 23.01
N ILE A 252 -4.54 1.99 22.19
CA ILE A 252 -4.56 1.33 20.86
C ILE A 252 -4.84 -0.18 21.01
N GLY A 253 -4.46 -0.81 22.13
CA GLY A 253 -4.79 -2.20 22.43
C GLY A 253 -6.29 -2.47 22.60
N PHE A 254 -7.13 -1.45 22.76
CA PHE A 254 -8.59 -1.63 22.79
C PHE A 254 -9.24 -1.66 21.40
N LEU A 255 -8.48 -1.37 20.33
CA LEU A 255 -9.00 -1.27 18.97
C LEU A 255 -9.16 -2.64 18.32
N ARG A 256 -10.25 -3.32 18.65
CA ARG A 256 -10.54 -4.68 18.18
C ARG A 256 -10.85 -4.77 16.69
N GLU A 257 -11.26 -3.68 16.05
CA GLU A 257 -11.53 -3.60 14.60
C GLU A 257 -10.32 -3.13 13.78
N LEU A 258 -9.20 -2.77 14.43
CA LEU A 258 -8.01 -2.27 13.74
C LEU A 258 -7.42 -3.36 12.84
N GLN A 259 -7.35 -3.07 11.55
CA GLN A 259 -6.86 -3.97 10.50
C GLN A 259 -5.52 -3.50 9.94
N TYR A 260 -5.32 -2.18 9.83
CA TYR A 260 -4.11 -1.59 9.27
C TYR A 260 -3.46 -0.62 10.25
N LEU A 261 -2.20 -0.87 10.58
CA LEU A 261 -1.37 0.01 11.39
C LEU A 261 -0.10 0.36 10.64
N ASN A 262 0.01 1.61 10.20
CA ASN A 262 1.20 2.12 9.51
C ASN A 262 1.94 3.14 10.38
N LEU A 263 3.13 2.77 10.82
CA LEU A 263 4.06 3.56 11.63
C LEU A 263 5.39 3.77 10.89
N LYS A 264 5.40 3.59 9.57
CA LYS A 264 6.61 3.71 8.75
C LYS A 264 7.33 5.02 9.01
N ASN A 265 8.66 5.00 9.10
CA ASN A 265 9.51 6.17 9.33
C ASN A 265 9.22 6.94 10.65
N CYS A 266 8.56 6.33 11.64
CA CYS A 266 8.48 6.86 13.00
C CYS A 266 9.79 6.64 13.76
N LYS A 267 10.83 7.41 13.39
CA LYS A 267 12.23 7.17 13.80
C LYS A 267 12.51 7.24 15.30
N LYS A 268 11.68 7.95 16.09
CA LYS A 268 11.82 8.05 17.56
C LYS A 268 10.96 7.05 18.33
N LEU A 269 10.12 6.29 17.61
CA LEU A 269 9.13 5.43 18.22
C LEU A 269 9.77 4.30 19.01
N PHE A 270 9.25 4.09 20.22
CA PHE A 270 9.45 2.94 21.08
C PHE A 270 8.09 2.28 21.28
N LEU A 271 7.98 0.98 20.96
CA LEU A 271 6.71 0.27 21.00
C LEU A 271 6.64 -0.67 22.19
N ASN A 272 5.67 -0.45 23.07
CA ASN A 272 5.42 -1.31 24.22
C ASN A 272 4.69 -2.57 23.78
N LEU A 273 5.25 -3.73 24.10
CA LEU A 273 4.78 -5.05 23.67
C LEU A 273 3.36 -5.41 24.18
N ASN A 274 3.01 -4.95 25.38
CA ASN A 274 1.70 -5.25 26.00
C ASN A 274 0.53 -4.68 25.18
N VAL A 275 0.81 -3.69 24.35
CA VAL A 275 -0.18 -2.93 23.58
C VAL A 275 -0.72 -3.72 22.38
N ILE A 276 0.06 -4.68 21.87
CA ILE A 276 -0.29 -5.41 20.65
C ILE A 276 -1.28 -6.56 20.91
N PHE A 277 -1.32 -7.11 22.13
CA PHE A 277 -2.15 -8.28 22.46
C PHE A 277 -3.65 -8.07 22.19
N GLY A 278 -4.14 -6.83 22.25
CA GLY A 278 -5.55 -6.55 22.02
C GLY A 278 -5.94 -6.34 20.55
N LEU A 279 -4.97 -6.33 19.62
CA LEU A 279 -5.18 -6.08 18.19
C LEU A 279 -5.60 -7.35 17.44
N SER A 280 -6.72 -7.97 17.84
CA SER A 280 -7.17 -9.28 17.33
C SER A 280 -7.47 -9.33 15.82
N SER A 281 -7.82 -8.19 15.22
CA SER A 281 -8.19 -8.09 13.80
C SER A 281 -7.07 -7.54 12.92
N LEU A 282 -5.87 -7.30 13.48
CA LEU A 282 -4.77 -6.69 12.74
C LEU A 282 -4.35 -7.60 11.60
N ARG A 283 -4.30 -7.01 10.41
CA ARG A 283 -4.02 -7.67 9.13
C ARG A 283 -2.66 -7.28 8.58
N SER A 284 -2.32 -6.01 8.67
CA SER A 284 -1.05 -5.45 8.18
C SER A 284 -0.44 -4.50 9.22
N LEU A 285 0.84 -4.72 9.50
CA LEU A 285 1.65 -3.94 10.44
C LEU A 285 2.90 -3.44 9.74
N ILE A 286 2.98 -2.12 9.54
CA ILE A 286 4.10 -1.48 8.86
C ILE A 286 4.93 -0.69 9.87
N LEU A 287 6.15 -1.15 10.13
CA LEU A 287 7.12 -0.57 11.06
C LEU A 287 8.42 -0.14 10.34
N SER A 288 8.43 -0.19 9.00
CA SER A 288 9.59 0.14 8.17
C SER A 288 10.27 1.45 8.60
N GLY A 289 11.59 1.47 8.73
CA GLY A 289 12.35 2.69 9.06
C GLY A 289 12.24 3.17 10.51
N CYS A 290 11.61 2.40 11.41
CA CYS A 290 11.56 2.68 12.84
C CYS A 290 12.87 2.28 13.53
N SER A 291 13.92 3.08 13.32
CA SER A 291 15.29 2.78 13.75
C SER A 291 15.53 2.68 15.26
N LYS A 292 14.60 3.16 16.09
CA LYS A 292 14.66 3.07 17.57
C LYS A 292 13.65 2.10 18.17
N LEU A 293 12.84 1.44 17.34
CA LEU A 293 11.72 0.59 17.76
C LEU A 293 12.09 -0.40 18.86
N LEU A 294 13.30 -0.95 18.78
CA LEU A 294 13.77 -2.09 19.58
C LEU A 294 15.05 -1.77 20.39
N ASN A 295 15.43 -0.48 20.51
CA ASN A 295 16.63 -0.09 21.24
C ASN A 295 16.31 0.22 22.71
N SER A 296 16.62 -0.72 23.60
CA SER A 296 16.24 -0.67 25.02
C SER A 296 17.05 0.29 25.91
N LYS A 297 17.89 1.18 25.35
CA LYS A 297 18.74 2.09 26.14
C LYS A 297 18.00 3.15 26.99
N MET A 298 16.66 3.19 27.02
CA MET A 298 15.89 4.15 27.83
C MET A 298 14.76 3.56 28.68
N LEU A 299 14.64 2.23 28.82
CA LEU A 299 13.73 1.67 29.82
C LEU A 299 14.39 1.74 31.20
N MET A 300 14.25 2.89 31.85
CA MET A 300 14.19 3.16 33.31
C MET A 300 14.68 4.61 33.58
N ASP A 301 13.85 5.62 33.32
CA ASP A 301 13.93 6.86 34.13
C ASP A 301 12.85 6.71 35.22
N GLN A 302 13.29 6.40 36.44
CA GLN A 302 12.47 6.08 37.63
C GLN A 302 11.73 7.31 38.19
N ARG A 303 11.09 8.15 37.36
CA ARG A 303 10.52 9.42 37.86
C ARG A 303 9.01 9.57 37.73
N HIS A 304 8.29 8.62 37.14
CA HIS A 304 6.86 8.79 36.83
C HIS A 304 5.95 7.70 37.42
N THR A 305 6.36 7.01 38.50
CA THR A 305 5.51 6.04 39.23
C THR A 305 5.16 6.46 40.65
N GLU A 306 5.29 7.74 41.02
CA GLU A 306 4.84 8.22 42.35
C GLU A 306 3.37 8.68 42.40
N HIS A 307 2.59 8.51 41.33
CA HIS A 307 1.17 8.94 41.29
C HIS A 307 0.15 7.81 41.10
N LEU A 308 0.57 6.54 41.10
CA LEU A 308 -0.33 5.40 40.93
C LEU A 308 -0.45 4.48 42.17
N GLU A 309 0.11 4.85 43.32
CA GLU A 309 -0.09 4.10 44.58
C GLU A 309 -1.28 4.59 45.43
N ASN A 310 -2.14 5.48 44.93
CA ASN A 310 -3.28 5.99 45.70
C ASN A 310 -4.63 5.88 44.97
N VAL A 311 -4.98 4.72 44.43
CA VAL A 311 -6.39 4.39 44.16
C VAL A 311 -6.61 2.89 44.35
N ASP A 312 -6.68 2.44 45.60
CA ASP A 312 -7.34 1.17 45.90
C ASP A 312 -8.11 1.26 47.22
N LYS A 313 -9.27 1.92 47.19
CA LYS A 313 -10.44 1.61 48.03
C LYS A 313 -11.72 2.03 47.29
N ASN A 314 -12.58 1.04 47.02
CA ASN A 314 -13.97 1.12 46.58
C ASN A 314 -14.21 1.23 45.06
N THR A 315 -14.46 0.13 44.36
CA THR A 315 -15.80 -0.50 44.19
C THR A 315 -15.75 -1.60 43.13
N ASN A 316 -16.53 -2.66 43.40
CA ASN A 316 -16.78 -3.80 42.52
C ASN A 316 -17.29 -3.39 41.13
N VAL A 317 -16.90 -4.12 40.06
CA VAL A 317 -17.81 -4.78 39.07
C VAL A 317 -17.04 -5.32 37.83
N ILE A 318 -17.36 -6.58 37.50
CA ILE A 318 -16.96 -7.49 36.38
C ILE A 318 -15.56 -8.12 36.39
N GLN A 319 -15.53 -9.34 36.96
CA GLN A 319 -14.53 -10.38 36.68
C GLN A 319 -14.52 -10.73 35.17
N LEU A 320 -13.48 -10.30 34.46
CA LEU A 320 -12.94 -11.00 33.29
C LEU A 320 -11.71 -11.80 33.76
N PRO A 321 -11.47 -13.02 33.27
CA PRO A 321 -10.56 -13.97 33.91
C PRO A 321 -9.09 -13.62 33.64
N LEU A 322 -8.55 -12.67 34.40
CA LEU A 322 -7.11 -12.35 34.45
C LEU A 322 -6.25 -13.57 34.86
N TYR A 323 -6.84 -14.62 35.42
CA TYR A 323 -6.12 -15.81 35.87
C TYR A 323 -5.66 -16.75 34.74
N LYS A 324 -6.12 -16.58 33.49
CA LYS A 324 -5.54 -17.30 32.34
C LYS A 324 -4.31 -16.62 31.71
N LEU A 325 -4.03 -15.36 32.04
CA LEU A 325 -2.81 -14.65 31.61
C LEU A 325 -1.60 -14.91 32.53
N LEU A 326 -1.83 -15.40 33.75
CA LEU A 326 -0.78 -15.68 34.74
C LEU A 326 -0.13 -17.08 34.61
N MET A 327 -0.37 -17.78 33.49
CA MET A 327 0.22 -19.09 33.21
C MET A 327 1.42 -19.06 32.25
N PHE A 328 1.98 -17.88 31.98
CA PHE A 328 3.32 -17.76 31.37
C PHE A 328 4.39 -17.56 32.46
N PRO A 329 5.61 -18.10 32.30
CA PRO A 329 6.59 -18.17 33.38
C PRO A 329 6.96 -16.77 33.87
N PHE A 330 7.12 -16.64 35.19
CA PHE A 330 7.42 -15.44 35.98
C PHE A 330 8.74 -14.70 35.65
N HIS A 331 9.16 -14.61 34.38
CA HIS A 331 10.37 -13.88 33.96
C HIS A 331 10.13 -12.39 33.63
N PHE A 332 8.89 -11.88 33.73
CA PHE A 332 8.53 -10.52 33.32
C PHE A 332 8.98 -9.38 34.27
N PHE A 333 9.58 -9.68 35.42
CA PHE A 333 10.05 -8.65 36.38
C PHE A 333 11.51 -8.20 36.15
N SER A 334 12.20 -8.74 35.14
CA SER A 334 13.49 -8.20 34.68
C SER A 334 13.31 -7.53 33.32
N PRO A 335 13.80 -6.29 33.11
CA PRO A 335 13.78 -5.71 31.78
C PRO A 335 14.51 -6.66 30.81
N PRO A 336 13.88 -7.08 29.70
CA PRO A 336 14.50 -8.01 28.75
C PRO A 336 15.81 -7.43 28.23
N LYS A 337 16.78 -8.29 27.90
CA LYS A 337 18.02 -7.81 27.26
C LYS A 337 17.65 -7.14 25.93
N PRO A 338 18.43 -6.17 25.44
CA PRO A 338 18.16 -5.48 24.18
C PRO A 338 17.86 -6.43 23.00
N GLU A 339 18.55 -7.57 22.97
CA GLU A 339 18.42 -8.61 21.94
C GLU A 339 17.09 -9.38 22.00
N ASP A 340 16.42 -9.42 23.16
CA ASP A 340 15.18 -10.18 23.37
C ASP A 340 13.91 -9.38 22.96
N SER A 341 14.03 -8.08 22.69
CA SER A 341 12.88 -7.19 22.45
C SER A 341 12.12 -7.55 21.16
N LEU A 342 12.84 -7.93 20.10
CA LEU A 342 12.22 -8.38 18.85
C LEU A 342 11.56 -9.75 19.02
N GLY A 343 12.18 -10.68 19.76
CA GLY A 343 11.62 -12.01 20.01
C GLY A 343 10.29 -11.93 20.77
N LEU A 344 10.20 -11.02 21.73
CA LEU A 344 8.94 -10.75 22.44
C LEU A 344 7.88 -10.09 21.56
N LEU A 345 8.27 -9.19 20.64
CA LEU A 345 7.37 -8.60 19.66
C LEU A 345 6.77 -9.67 18.76
N LEU A 346 7.62 -10.51 18.16
CA LEU A 346 7.18 -11.59 17.29
C LEU A 346 6.35 -12.64 18.05
N SER A 347 6.71 -12.94 19.30
CA SER A 347 5.89 -13.78 20.19
C SER A 347 4.49 -13.21 20.38
N SER A 348 4.38 -11.90 20.63
CA SER A 348 3.09 -11.23 20.82
C SER A 348 2.27 -11.23 19.53
N LEU A 349 2.91 -10.98 18.38
CA LEU A 349 2.29 -11.02 17.07
C LEU A 349 1.79 -12.42 16.68
N SER A 350 2.43 -13.49 17.18
CA SER A 350 2.00 -14.87 16.92
C SER A 350 0.61 -15.20 17.49
N CYS A 351 0.13 -14.40 18.45
CA CYS A 351 -1.21 -14.51 19.00
C CYS A 351 -2.27 -13.79 18.14
N ILE A 352 -1.89 -13.13 17.05
CA ILE A 352 -2.80 -12.44 16.12
C ILE A 352 -3.05 -13.34 14.91
N PRO A 353 -4.22 -14.00 14.82
CA PRO A 353 -4.48 -15.00 13.77
C PRO A 353 -4.66 -14.40 12.38
N CYS A 354 -4.94 -13.10 12.29
CA CYS A 354 -5.28 -12.40 11.04
C CYS A 354 -4.08 -11.70 10.39
N LEU A 355 -2.92 -11.68 11.04
CA LEU A 355 -1.75 -10.94 10.57
C LEU A 355 -1.18 -11.63 9.34
N PHE A 356 -1.33 -11.01 8.17
CA PHE A 356 -0.83 -11.56 6.91
C PHE A 356 0.29 -10.71 6.29
N ASP A 357 0.47 -9.46 6.71
CA ASP A 357 1.49 -8.55 6.19
C ASP A 357 2.28 -7.90 7.34
N LEU A 358 3.60 -8.07 7.32
CA LEU A 358 4.52 -7.51 8.29
C LEU A 358 5.71 -6.87 7.60
N ASP A 359 5.90 -5.57 7.84
CA ASP A 359 7.07 -4.83 7.37
C ASP A 359 7.89 -4.32 8.55
N ILE A 360 9.09 -4.88 8.72
CA ILE A 360 10.12 -4.43 9.68
C ILE A 360 11.43 -4.09 8.97
N SER A 361 11.34 -3.62 7.73
CA SER A 361 12.48 -3.18 6.92
C SER A 361 13.14 -1.92 7.49
N PHE A 362 14.44 -1.72 7.23
CA PHE A 362 15.20 -0.53 7.66
C PHE A 362 15.10 -0.22 9.17
N CYS A 363 14.95 -1.25 10.00
CA CYS A 363 14.83 -1.14 11.47
C CYS A 363 16.18 -1.34 12.19
N ASN A 364 17.29 -1.41 11.46
CA ASN A 364 18.64 -1.69 11.98
C ASN A 364 18.72 -3.03 12.73
N LEU A 365 18.01 -4.06 12.28
CA LEU A 365 18.01 -5.37 12.91
C LEU A 365 19.31 -6.13 12.58
N HIS A 366 20.03 -6.58 13.62
CA HIS A 366 21.25 -7.37 13.48
C HIS A 366 21.02 -8.88 13.51
N GLN A 367 19.88 -9.31 14.07
CA GLN A 367 19.44 -10.70 14.11
C GLN A 367 17.92 -10.72 14.02
N ILE A 368 17.39 -11.78 13.41
CA ILE A 368 15.95 -12.09 13.41
C ILE A 368 15.78 -13.35 14.28
N PRO A 369 14.99 -13.30 15.35
CA PRO A 369 14.92 -14.39 16.31
C PRO A 369 13.96 -15.49 15.82
N ASP A 370 14.09 -16.69 16.38
CA ASP A 370 13.42 -17.90 15.89
C ASP A 370 11.88 -17.80 15.95
N GLU A 371 11.33 -16.93 16.82
CA GLU A 371 9.88 -16.70 16.96
C GLU A 371 9.22 -16.16 15.69
N ILE A 372 9.99 -15.68 14.70
CA ILE A 372 9.45 -15.34 13.38
C ILE A 372 8.68 -16.52 12.78
N GLY A 373 9.13 -17.76 13.01
CA GLY A 373 8.48 -18.98 12.51
C GLY A 373 7.09 -19.23 13.10
N ASN A 374 6.74 -18.58 14.22
CA ASN A 374 5.42 -18.70 14.84
C ASN A 374 4.33 -17.92 14.07
N LEU A 375 4.70 -17.01 13.16
CA LEU A 375 3.78 -16.14 12.42
C LEU A 375 3.15 -16.84 11.20
N ARG A 376 2.52 -17.99 11.42
CA ARG A 376 2.08 -18.93 10.36
C ARG A 376 1.01 -18.36 9.40
N SER A 377 0.33 -17.28 9.78
CA SER A 377 -0.65 -16.58 8.93
C SER A 377 -0.01 -15.59 7.94
N LEU A 378 1.29 -15.30 8.05
CA LEU A 378 1.96 -14.33 7.18
C LEU A 378 1.98 -14.78 5.72
N GLU A 379 1.56 -13.87 4.85
CA GLU A 379 1.64 -13.97 3.39
C GLU A 379 2.73 -13.03 2.82
N TYR A 380 2.96 -11.87 3.47
CA TYR A 380 3.94 -10.87 3.05
C TYR A 380 4.87 -10.52 4.23
N LEU A 381 6.17 -10.65 4.01
CA LEU A 381 7.19 -10.31 5.00
C LEU A 381 8.27 -9.44 4.35
N ASN A 382 8.45 -8.23 4.88
CA ASN A 382 9.51 -7.33 4.47
C ASN A 382 10.55 -7.12 5.57
N LEU A 383 11.78 -7.58 5.30
CA LEU A 383 12.95 -7.47 6.18
C LEU A 383 14.08 -6.65 5.54
N GLY A 384 13.84 -6.00 4.40
CA GLY A 384 14.87 -5.30 3.65
C GLY A 384 15.61 -4.23 4.45
N GLY A 385 16.84 -3.89 4.06
CA GLY A 385 17.61 -2.79 4.63
C GLY A 385 18.10 -3.02 6.06
N ASN A 386 18.05 -4.26 6.55
CA ASN A 386 18.57 -4.66 7.86
C ASN A 386 19.99 -5.26 7.76
N GLU A 387 20.65 -5.43 8.91
CA GLU A 387 22.08 -5.75 9.03
C GLU A 387 22.35 -7.18 9.55
N PHE A 388 21.39 -8.09 9.41
CA PHE A 388 21.56 -9.50 9.79
C PHE A 388 22.37 -10.31 8.77
N VAL A 389 23.08 -11.32 9.26
CA VAL A 389 23.96 -12.18 8.45
C VAL A 389 23.22 -13.36 7.81
N THR A 390 22.19 -13.86 8.48
CA THR A 390 21.33 -14.97 8.03
C THR A 390 19.94 -14.80 8.64
N LEU A 391 18.95 -15.43 8.01
CA LEU A 391 17.64 -15.65 8.59
C LEU A 391 17.66 -16.89 9.51
N PRO A 392 16.78 -16.98 10.53
CA PRO A 392 16.64 -18.15 11.37
C PRO A 392 16.09 -19.34 10.59
N SER A 393 16.44 -20.55 11.03
CA SER A 393 16.00 -21.79 10.35
C SER A 393 14.48 -22.03 10.45
N THR A 394 13.82 -21.40 11.41
CA THR A 394 12.36 -21.45 11.61
C THR A 394 11.57 -20.69 10.55
N ILE A 395 12.23 -19.89 9.68
CA ILE A 395 11.51 -19.18 8.60
C ILE A 395 10.76 -20.12 7.65
N LYS A 396 11.21 -21.38 7.54
CA LYS A 396 10.53 -22.43 6.78
C LYS A 396 9.15 -22.82 7.32
N GLU A 397 8.84 -22.43 8.57
CA GLU A 397 7.55 -22.68 9.21
C GLU A 397 6.45 -21.72 8.73
N LEU A 398 6.80 -20.64 8.02
CA LEU A 398 5.87 -19.67 7.45
C LEU A 398 5.12 -20.22 6.23
N SER A 399 4.29 -21.25 6.43
CA SER A 399 3.68 -22.06 5.38
C SER A 399 2.66 -21.35 4.47
N ASN A 400 2.40 -20.06 4.70
CA ASN A 400 1.54 -19.23 3.84
C ASN A 400 2.32 -18.11 3.15
N LEU A 401 3.64 -18.01 3.34
CA LEU A 401 4.44 -16.89 2.86
C LEU A 401 4.51 -16.88 1.33
N GLN A 402 3.92 -15.86 0.73
CA GLN A 402 3.86 -15.64 -0.72
C GLN A 402 4.97 -14.70 -1.17
N SER A 403 5.34 -13.74 -0.34
CA SER A 403 6.32 -12.72 -0.67
C SER A 403 7.31 -12.49 0.46
N LEU A 404 8.60 -12.55 0.13
CA LEU A 404 9.70 -12.26 1.04
C LEU A 404 10.60 -11.17 0.44
N ASN A 405 10.73 -10.03 1.13
CA ASN A 405 11.61 -8.95 0.74
C ASN A 405 12.84 -8.90 1.68
N LEU A 406 14.03 -9.04 1.10
CA LEU A 406 15.36 -8.99 1.71
C LEU A 406 16.26 -7.97 1.00
N GLU A 407 15.67 -7.00 0.29
CA GLU A 407 16.44 -6.00 -0.44
C GLU A 407 17.38 -5.23 0.49
N HIS A 408 18.55 -4.83 0.02
CA HIS A 408 19.50 -4.00 0.76
C HIS A 408 19.99 -4.61 2.08
N CYS A 409 19.83 -5.91 2.32
CA CYS A 409 20.42 -6.63 3.45
C CYS A 409 21.92 -6.88 3.20
N LYS A 410 22.74 -5.83 3.36
CA LYS A 410 24.16 -5.79 2.95
C LYS A 410 25.06 -6.81 3.66
N GLN A 411 24.65 -7.31 4.83
CA GLN A 411 25.41 -8.32 5.60
C GLN A 411 24.98 -9.76 5.33
N LEU A 412 23.88 -9.97 4.60
CA LEU A 412 23.33 -11.29 4.34
C LEU A 412 24.34 -12.15 3.57
N LYS A 413 24.72 -13.29 4.14
CA LYS A 413 25.69 -14.24 3.57
C LYS A 413 25.08 -15.55 3.12
N TYR A 414 24.08 -16.02 3.85
CA TYR A 414 23.44 -17.32 3.67
C TYR A 414 21.93 -17.18 3.79
N LEU A 415 21.23 -18.06 3.11
CA LEU A 415 19.79 -18.21 3.21
C LEU A 415 19.50 -19.60 3.79
N PRO A 416 18.59 -19.72 4.78
CA PRO A 416 18.09 -21.00 5.20
C PRO A 416 17.12 -21.57 4.14
N GLU A 417 16.67 -22.79 4.37
CA GLU A 417 15.54 -23.37 3.63
C GLU A 417 14.33 -22.43 3.69
N LEU A 418 13.76 -22.12 2.51
CA LEU A 418 12.62 -21.22 2.38
C LEU A 418 11.29 -21.95 2.62
N PRO A 419 10.24 -21.28 3.10
CA PRO A 419 8.95 -21.91 3.40
C PRO A 419 8.21 -22.36 2.14
N THR A 420 7.71 -23.59 2.13
CA THR A 420 6.84 -24.07 1.06
C THR A 420 5.37 -23.81 1.40
N ILE A 421 4.64 -23.20 0.47
CA ILE A 421 3.19 -23.00 0.63
C ILE A 421 2.50 -24.36 0.67
N LYS A 422 1.56 -24.57 1.60
CA LYS A 422 0.87 -25.87 1.75
C LYS A 422 -0.52 -25.92 1.09
N GLU A 423 -1.24 -24.80 1.09
CA GLU A 423 -2.63 -24.74 0.63
C GLU A 423 -2.88 -23.45 -0.15
N LYS A 424 -3.82 -23.51 -1.10
CA LYS A 424 -4.26 -22.37 -1.91
C LYS A 424 -5.17 -21.48 -1.08
N THR A 425 -4.75 -20.24 -0.78
CA THR A 425 -5.56 -19.30 0.03
C THR A 425 -6.45 -18.37 -0.81
N LYS A 426 -6.14 -18.16 -2.10
CA LYS A 426 -6.81 -17.19 -2.99
C LYS A 426 -6.98 -17.73 -4.43
N VAL A 427 -7.84 -17.09 -5.21
CA VAL A 427 -8.17 -17.49 -6.62
C VAL A 427 -6.99 -17.25 -7.59
N GLY A 428 -5.99 -16.46 -7.20
CA GLY A 428 -4.74 -16.27 -7.95
C GLY A 428 -3.53 -16.06 -7.02
N TYR A 429 -2.32 -16.17 -7.58
CA TYR A 429 -1.07 -16.04 -6.83
C TYR A 429 -0.18 -14.94 -7.42
N TYR A 430 0.13 -13.94 -6.60
CA TYR A 430 1.09 -12.88 -6.89
C TYR A 430 2.13 -12.83 -5.77
N GLY A 431 3.16 -13.64 -5.92
CA GLY A 431 4.24 -13.79 -4.94
C GLY A 431 5.59 -13.33 -5.46
N GLY A 432 6.57 -13.24 -4.58
CA GLY A 432 7.92 -12.89 -4.98
C GLY A 432 9.00 -13.04 -3.93
N LEU A 433 10.24 -13.08 -4.40
CA LEU A 433 11.42 -13.04 -3.54
C LEU A 433 12.36 -11.96 -4.03
N TYR A 434 12.65 -11.00 -3.17
CA TYR A 434 13.42 -9.82 -3.53
C TYR A 434 14.71 -9.79 -2.71
N ILE A 435 15.80 -10.23 -3.31
CA ILE A 435 17.17 -10.14 -2.79
C ILE A 435 17.94 -9.18 -3.69
N PHE A 436 17.48 -7.94 -3.73
CA PHE A 436 18.17 -6.88 -4.45
C PHE A 436 19.28 -6.32 -3.57
N TYR A 437 20.45 -6.09 -4.13
CA TYR A 437 21.50 -5.32 -3.49
C TYR A 437 22.09 -5.93 -2.20
N CYS A 438 22.28 -7.25 -2.21
CA CYS A 438 22.90 -8.02 -1.12
C CYS A 438 24.29 -8.55 -1.54
N PRO A 439 25.36 -7.71 -1.54
CA PRO A 439 26.66 -8.03 -2.14
C PRO A 439 27.43 -9.16 -1.44
N LYS A 440 27.13 -9.45 -0.17
CA LYS A 440 27.84 -10.47 0.61
C LYS A 440 27.23 -11.87 0.48
N LEU A 441 26.16 -12.01 -0.30
CA LEU A 441 25.51 -13.28 -0.50
C LEU A 441 26.49 -14.26 -1.16
N SER A 442 26.80 -15.33 -0.44
CA SER A 442 27.79 -16.33 -0.84
C SER A 442 27.10 -17.58 -1.41
N GLU A 443 27.85 -18.49 -2.02
CA GLU A 443 27.33 -19.74 -2.59
C GLU A 443 26.19 -19.52 -3.61
N MET A 444 26.39 -18.58 -4.54
CA MET A 444 25.37 -18.17 -5.51
C MET A 444 24.68 -19.34 -6.22
N GLU A 445 25.41 -20.38 -6.62
CA GLU A 445 24.83 -21.57 -7.26
C GLU A 445 23.77 -22.27 -6.39
N LYS A 446 24.04 -22.41 -5.08
CA LYS A 446 23.08 -22.98 -4.13
C LYS A 446 21.91 -22.02 -3.91
N CYS A 447 22.17 -20.72 -3.83
CA CYS A 447 21.13 -19.70 -3.75
C CYS A 447 20.16 -19.81 -4.94
N TYR A 448 20.67 -19.86 -6.17
CA TYR A 448 19.85 -20.09 -7.36
C TYR A 448 19.02 -21.36 -7.23
N SER A 449 19.67 -22.49 -6.96
CA SER A 449 18.98 -23.78 -6.84
C SER A 449 17.83 -23.72 -5.82
N MET A 450 18.06 -23.08 -4.68
CA MET A 450 17.05 -22.96 -3.63
C MET A 450 15.91 -22.02 -4.02
N VAL A 451 16.22 -20.86 -4.59
CA VAL A 451 15.22 -19.87 -5.00
C VAL A 451 14.34 -20.40 -6.13
N PHE A 452 14.93 -21.09 -7.11
CA PHE A 452 14.17 -21.75 -8.18
C PHE A 452 13.38 -22.95 -7.67
N SER A 453 13.92 -23.75 -6.74
CA SER A 453 13.16 -24.82 -6.08
C SER A 453 11.93 -24.25 -5.36
N TRP A 454 12.11 -23.18 -4.59
CA TRP A 454 11.04 -22.47 -3.90
C TRP A 454 9.97 -21.94 -4.87
N MET A 455 10.39 -21.32 -5.96
CA MET A 455 9.50 -20.87 -7.04
C MET A 455 8.61 -22.02 -7.53
N MET A 456 9.22 -23.16 -7.87
CA MET A 456 8.53 -24.27 -8.50
C MET A 456 7.61 -25.03 -7.54
N GLN A 457 8.03 -25.22 -6.29
CA GLN A 457 7.18 -25.80 -5.26
C GLN A 457 5.93 -24.95 -5.00
N ASN A 458 6.08 -23.61 -4.94
CA ASN A 458 4.93 -22.73 -4.78
C ASN A 458 4.03 -22.77 -6.00
N LEU A 459 4.59 -22.79 -7.21
CA LEU A 459 3.80 -22.92 -8.45
C LEU A 459 3.02 -24.24 -8.50
N GLU A 460 3.59 -25.36 -8.05
CA GLU A 460 2.92 -26.67 -8.02
C GLU A 460 1.62 -26.66 -7.19
N VAL A 461 1.59 -25.88 -6.11
CA VAL A 461 0.39 -25.71 -5.26
C VAL A 461 -0.70 -24.91 -5.98
N TYR A 462 -0.34 -23.88 -6.74
CA TYR A 462 -1.29 -23.00 -7.42
C TYR A 462 -1.74 -23.51 -8.81
N LEU A 463 -0.99 -24.43 -9.42
CA LEU A 463 -1.30 -25.04 -10.73
C LEU A 463 -2.20 -26.29 -10.63
N GLN A 464 -2.80 -26.58 -9.47
CA GLN A 464 -3.82 -27.61 -9.27
C GLN A 464 -5.10 -27.31 -10.11
N PRO A 465 -5.91 -28.32 -10.51
CA PRO A 465 -6.86 -28.25 -11.64
C PRO A 465 -7.98 -27.19 -11.56
N THR A 466 -8.14 -26.48 -10.44
CA THR A 466 -8.98 -25.28 -10.37
C THR A 466 -8.19 -24.06 -10.86
N ILE A 467 -8.50 -23.61 -12.07
CA ILE A 467 -8.04 -22.37 -12.75
C ILE A 467 -7.48 -21.35 -11.75
N SER A 468 -6.15 -21.15 -11.73
CA SER A 468 -5.50 -20.07 -10.99
C SER A 468 -4.59 -19.28 -11.93
N SER A 469 -4.91 -18.02 -12.19
CA SER A 469 -3.91 -17.09 -12.72
C SER A 469 -2.82 -16.92 -11.65
N ALA A 470 -1.58 -17.24 -12.02
CA ALA A 470 -0.41 -17.08 -11.16
C ALA A 470 0.71 -16.33 -11.90
N ARG A 471 1.33 -15.40 -11.18
CA ARG A 471 2.55 -14.69 -11.58
C ARG A 471 3.49 -14.59 -10.39
N MET A 472 4.75 -15.00 -10.59
CA MET A 472 5.78 -14.93 -9.55
C MET A 472 6.95 -14.08 -10.03
N THR A 473 7.47 -13.20 -9.16
CA THR A 473 8.58 -12.30 -9.49
C THR A 473 9.73 -12.50 -8.51
N ILE A 474 10.92 -12.79 -9.03
CA ILE A 474 12.11 -13.06 -8.25
C ILE A 474 13.22 -12.12 -8.69
N VAL A 475 13.92 -11.52 -7.74
CA VAL A 475 15.06 -10.64 -7.97
C VAL A 475 16.19 -11.13 -7.09
N ILE A 476 17.32 -11.50 -7.67
CA ILE A 476 18.49 -11.98 -6.93
C ILE A 476 19.77 -11.41 -7.55
N PRO A 477 20.89 -11.35 -6.81
CA PRO A 477 22.16 -10.99 -7.40
C PRO A 477 22.53 -12.01 -8.49
N GLY A 478 23.20 -11.59 -9.56
CA GLY A 478 23.57 -12.52 -10.62
C GLY A 478 24.22 -11.91 -11.84
N THR A 479 25.25 -12.58 -12.38
CA THR A 479 26.12 -12.03 -13.43
C THR A 479 25.74 -12.47 -14.84
N HIS A 480 25.00 -13.55 -14.99
CA HIS A 480 24.62 -14.11 -16.29
C HIS A 480 23.28 -14.85 -16.19
N ILE A 481 22.52 -14.86 -17.30
CA ILE A 481 21.27 -15.61 -17.37
C ILE A 481 21.59 -17.12 -17.32
N PRO A 482 20.96 -17.90 -16.42
CA PRO A 482 21.20 -19.34 -16.33
C PRO A 482 20.91 -20.08 -17.64
N LYS A 483 21.66 -21.14 -17.92
CA LYS A 483 21.49 -21.94 -19.17
C LYS A 483 20.14 -22.63 -19.28
N TRP A 484 19.41 -22.75 -18.17
CA TRP A 484 18.03 -23.24 -18.15
C TRP A 484 17.12 -22.42 -19.06
N PHE A 485 17.35 -21.10 -19.18
CA PHE A 485 16.70 -20.26 -20.18
C PHE A 485 17.33 -20.52 -21.55
N ASP A 486 16.65 -21.32 -22.38
CA ASP A 486 17.17 -21.86 -23.64
C ASP A 486 17.05 -20.90 -24.84
N LYS A 487 16.25 -19.84 -24.69
CA LYS A 487 16.20 -18.70 -25.61
C LYS A 487 16.76 -17.48 -24.91
N GLN A 488 17.86 -16.92 -25.42
CA GLN A 488 18.49 -15.72 -24.86
C GLN A 488 18.80 -14.71 -25.96
N ASN A 489 18.74 -13.43 -25.62
CA ASN A 489 19.05 -12.32 -26.50
C ASN A 489 19.77 -11.20 -25.73
N ALA A 490 20.76 -10.56 -26.35
CA ALA A 490 21.43 -9.38 -25.80
C ALA A 490 20.62 -8.10 -26.14
N SER A 491 19.38 -8.05 -25.64
CA SER A 491 18.42 -6.98 -25.89
C SER A 491 17.57 -6.72 -24.64
N THR A 492 16.85 -5.60 -24.62
CA THR A 492 15.84 -5.28 -23.61
C THR A 492 14.50 -5.98 -23.88
N SER A 493 14.37 -6.63 -25.04
CA SER A 493 13.18 -7.36 -25.46
C SER A 493 13.53 -8.66 -26.16
N ILE A 494 12.62 -9.63 -26.08
CA ILE A 494 12.74 -10.93 -26.73
C ILE A 494 11.41 -11.37 -27.35
N ASN A 495 11.47 -11.78 -28.62
CA ASN A 495 10.32 -12.30 -29.34
C ASN A 495 10.00 -13.72 -28.85
N MET A 496 8.72 -13.97 -28.63
CA MET A 496 8.19 -15.25 -28.17
C MET A 496 7.21 -15.78 -29.22
N ASP A 497 7.34 -17.07 -29.54
CA ASP A 497 6.41 -17.74 -30.46
C ASP A 497 5.53 -18.73 -29.68
N PRO A 498 4.35 -18.30 -29.21
CA PRO A 498 3.48 -19.14 -28.40
C PRO A 498 2.85 -20.29 -29.20
N SER A 499 2.81 -20.21 -30.55
CA SER A 499 2.20 -21.24 -31.39
C SER A 499 2.81 -22.64 -31.18
N THR A 500 4.05 -22.68 -30.69
CA THR A 500 4.79 -23.90 -30.40
C THR A 500 4.29 -24.68 -29.18
N VAL A 501 3.51 -24.06 -28.29
CA VAL A 501 3.13 -24.64 -26.98
C VAL A 501 1.63 -24.58 -26.66
N LEU A 502 0.84 -23.78 -27.39
CA LEU A 502 -0.57 -23.52 -27.06
C LEU A 502 -1.43 -24.79 -26.92
N ASP A 503 -1.18 -25.79 -27.76
CA ASP A 503 -1.94 -27.04 -27.82
C ASP A 503 -1.38 -28.14 -26.90
N ASP A 504 -0.26 -27.89 -26.21
CA ASP A 504 0.38 -28.89 -25.36
C ASP A 504 -0.31 -28.95 -23.97
N PRO A 505 -0.85 -30.11 -23.54
CA PRO A 505 -1.47 -30.26 -22.21
C PRO A 505 -0.45 -30.32 -21.05
N ASN A 506 0.83 -30.48 -21.35
CA ASN A 506 1.92 -30.48 -20.38
C ASN A 506 2.55 -29.08 -20.21
N TRP A 507 2.22 -28.12 -21.08
CA TRP A 507 2.65 -26.73 -20.91
C TRP A 507 1.94 -26.09 -19.72
N ILE A 508 2.74 -25.53 -18.79
CA ILE A 508 2.24 -24.92 -17.55
C ILE A 508 2.49 -23.41 -17.47
N GLY A 509 3.34 -22.85 -18.33
CA GLY A 509 3.64 -21.42 -18.31
C GLY A 509 4.93 -21.02 -19.02
N VAL A 510 5.37 -19.79 -18.80
CA VAL A 510 6.62 -19.25 -19.33
C VAL A 510 7.43 -18.61 -18.20
N ALA A 511 8.72 -18.94 -18.15
CA ALA A 511 9.68 -18.29 -17.28
C ALA A 511 10.54 -17.35 -18.12
N ILE A 512 10.69 -16.11 -17.67
CA ILE A 512 11.41 -15.04 -18.35
C ILE A 512 12.46 -14.49 -17.39
N CYS A 513 13.68 -14.30 -17.87
CA CYS A 513 14.79 -13.79 -17.08
C CYS A 513 15.37 -12.53 -17.74
N VAL A 514 15.69 -11.54 -16.93
CA VAL A 514 16.28 -10.27 -17.35
C VAL A 514 17.52 -10.03 -16.49
N LEU A 515 18.66 -9.88 -17.14
CA LEU A 515 19.91 -9.46 -16.50
C LEU A 515 20.00 -7.94 -16.59
N PHE A 516 20.13 -7.28 -15.44
CA PHE A 516 20.27 -5.83 -15.39
C PHE A 516 21.33 -5.40 -14.37
N VAL A 517 21.86 -4.20 -14.56
CA VAL A 517 22.86 -3.58 -13.71
C VAL A 517 22.41 -2.19 -13.31
N THR A 518 22.81 -1.75 -12.12
CA THR A 518 22.58 -0.38 -11.65
C THR A 518 23.91 0.33 -11.49
N HIS A 519 24.06 1.46 -12.18
CA HIS A 519 25.20 2.37 -12.11
C HIS A 519 24.84 3.62 -11.31
N LYS A 520 25.84 4.23 -10.67
CA LYS A 520 25.71 5.61 -10.21
C LYS A 520 25.83 6.55 -11.40
N ASP A 521 24.89 7.47 -11.53
CA ASP A 521 24.90 8.51 -12.56
C ASP A 521 24.43 9.83 -11.95
N PRO A 522 25.35 10.57 -11.28
CA PRO A 522 25.03 11.84 -10.61
C PRO A 522 24.48 12.92 -11.57
N MET A 523 24.70 12.75 -12.88
CA MET A 523 24.24 13.68 -13.90
C MET A 523 22.81 13.39 -14.37
N ASN A 524 22.24 12.23 -14.00
CA ASN A 524 20.83 11.94 -14.23
C ASN A 524 19.98 12.75 -13.24
N LEU A 525 19.44 13.87 -13.72
CA LEU A 525 18.59 14.78 -12.94
C LEU A 525 17.16 14.24 -12.71
N GLY A 526 16.83 13.06 -13.23
CA GLY A 526 15.49 12.49 -13.15
C GLY A 526 14.47 13.19 -14.06
N GLY A 527 13.29 12.58 -14.22
CA GLY A 527 12.16 13.23 -14.88
C GLY A 527 11.47 14.26 -13.96
N ARG A 528 10.83 15.29 -14.53
CA ARG A 528 10.13 16.38 -13.78
C ARG A 528 8.97 15.96 -12.86
N TYR A 529 8.68 14.66 -12.77
CA TYR A 529 7.65 14.06 -11.93
C TYR A 529 8.26 12.89 -11.13
N GLN A 530 9.08 13.21 -10.13
CA GLN A 530 9.56 12.23 -9.17
C GLN A 530 8.66 12.23 -7.94
N ASP A 531 7.45 11.73 -8.12
CA ASP A 531 6.79 11.06 -7.01
C ASP A 531 7.49 9.72 -6.79
N SER A 532 7.61 9.30 -5.54
CA SER A 532 8.10 7.98 -5.10
C SER A 532 7.29 6.78 -5.63
N PHE A 533 6.43 6.98 -6.63
CA PHE A 533 5.45 6.05 -7.16
C PHE A 533 5.71 5.60 -8.61
N TYR A 534 6.69 6.17 -9.33
CA TYR A 534 7.03 5.66 -10.67
C TYR A 534 7.99 4.46 -10.60
N PRO A 535 7.62 3.30 -11.17
CA PRO A 535 8.45 2.09 -11.18
C PRO A 535 9.70 2.28 -12.01
N THR A 536 10.88 1.93 -11.47
CA THR A 536 12.13 1.97 -12.24
C THR A 536 12.18 0.90 -13.33
N ILE A 537 11.69 -0.31 -13.03
CA ILE A 537 11.64 -1.42 -13.97
C ILE A 537 10.19 -1.83 -14.16
N VAL A 538 9.80 -1.87 -15.43
CA VAL A 538 8.45 -2.22 -15.88
C VAL A 538 8.60 -3.34 -16.89
N CYS A 539 7.95 -4.47 -16.63
CA CYS A 539 8.07 -5.67 -17.46
C CYS A 539 6.70 -6.06 -18.01
N GLY A 540 6.65 -6.49 -19.26
CA GLY A 540 5.38 -6.73 -19.91
C GLY A 540 5.46 -7.64 -21.12
N VAL A 541 4.30 -8.20 -21.47
CA VAL A 541 4.11 -8.88 -22.75
C VAL A 541 3.36 -7.92 -23.67
N SER A 542 3.96 -7.61 -24.80
CA SER A 542 3.36 -6.75 -25.82
C SER A 542 3.30 -7.44 -27.17
N ASN A 543 2.44 -6.90 -28.03
CA ASN A 543 2.39 -7.26 -29.42
C ASN A 543 2.91 -6.07 -30.24
N VAL A 544 3.94 -6.29 -31.06
CA VAL A 544 4.58 -5.25 -31.88
C VAL A 544 3.61 -4.54 -32.84
N HIS A 545 2.46 -5.15 -33.13
CA HIS A 545 1.43 -4.61 -34.02
C HIS A 545 0.35 -3.80 -33.29
N HIS A 546 0.38 -3.72 -31.95
CA HIS A 546 -0.61 -3.01 -31.14
C HIS A 546 0.02 -1.91 -30.29
N SER A 547 -0.70 -0.79 -30.13
CA SER A 547 -0.26 0.36 -29.33
C SER A 547 -0.41 0.14 -27.82
N THR A 548 -1.33 -0.74 -27.40
CA THR A 548 -1.56 -1.07 -25.99
C THR A 548 -0.52 -2.05 -25.51
N ARG A 549 0.23 -1.68 -24.46
CA ARG A 549 1.22 -2.53 -23.82
C ARG A 549 0.77 -2.85 -22.40
N TYR A 550 0.74 -4.13 -22.04
CA TYR A 550 0.48 -4.52 -20.67
C TYR A 550 1.81 -4.74 -19.96
N HIS A 551 2.08 -3.88 -18.98
CA HIS A 551 3.23 -4.07 -18.12
C HIS A 551 2.84 -4.06 -16.65
N PHE A 552 3.64 -4.75 -15.86
CA PHE A 552 3.58 -4.72 -14.41
C PHE A 552 4.84 -4.07 -13.84
N MET A 553 4.70 -3.49 -12.65
CA MET A 553 5.78 -2.87 -11.90
C MET A 553 6.58 -3.93 -11.16
N VAL A 554 7.91 -3.91 -11.29
CA VAL A 554 8.78 -4.71 -10.46
C VAL A 554 9.02 -3.94 -9.15
N PRO A 555 8.56 -4.43 -7.99
CA PRO A 555 8.58 -3.67 -6.74
C PRO A 555 9.97 -3.75 -6.08
N ILE A 556 10.99 -3.14 -6.72
CA ILE A 556 12.35 -2.99 -6.17
C ILE A 556 12.58 -1.53 -5.82
N HIS A 557 13.22 -1.27 -4.68
CA HIS A 557 13.56 0.07 -4.24
C HIS A 557 14.94 0.51 -4.74
N PHE A 558 14.94 1.50 -5.63
CA PHE A 558 16.16 2.17 -6.12
C PHE A 558 16.35 3.50 -5.39
N GLY A 559 17.22 3.52 -4.38
CA GLY A 559 17.65 4.75 -3.70
C GLY A 559 19.12 5.04 -3.98
N GLU A 560 19.47 6.28 -4.30
CA GLU A 560 20.87 6.69 -4.54
C GLU A 560 21.78 6.36 -3.35
N ASP A 561 21.30 6.61 -2.13
CA ASP A 561 22.01 6.29 -0.88
C ASP A 561 22.11 4.77 -0.61
N LEU A 562 21.21 3.98 -1.21
CA LEU A 562 21.16 2.53 -1.00
C LEU A 562 22.15 1.80 -1.92
N VAL A 563 22.29 2.29 -3.15
CA VAL A 563 23.20 1.76 -4.18
C VAL A 563 24.61 2.32 -4.00
N THR A 564 25.55 1.51 -3.53
CA THR A 564 26.94 1.91 -3.18
C THR A 564 28.03 1.48 -4.17
N LEU A 565 27.78 0.48 -5.00
CA LEU A 565 28.64 -0.17 -5.99
C LEU A 565 27.82 -0.76 -7.16
N GLU A 566 28.48 -1.11 -8.26
CA GLU A 566 27.81 -1.72 -9.42
C GLU A 566 27.59 -3.21 -9.17
N LEU A 567 26.33 -3.65 -9.23
CA LEU A 567 25.95 -5.05 -9.03
C LEU A 567 24.97 -5.49 -10.11
N ASP A 568 25.27 -6.64 -10.71
CA ASP A 568 24.39 -7.32 -11.62
C ASP A 568 23.32 -8.11 -10.86
N HIS A 569 22.10 -8.07 -11.37
CA HIS A 569 20.94 -8.74 -10.81
C HIS A 569 20.17 -9.46 -11.90
N LEU A 570 19.55 -10.57 -11.51
CA LEU A 570 18.63 -11.33 -12.33
C LEU A 570 17.21 -11.10 -11.83
N LEU A 571 16.36 -10.59 -12.71
CA LEU A 571 14.92 -10.54 -12.54
C LEU A 571 14.32 -11.74 -13.27
N THR A 572 13.68 -12.65 -12.55
CA THR A 572 12.94 -13.78 -13.11
C THR A 572 11.46 -13.59 -12.89
N VAL A 573 10.68 -13.76 -13.94
CA VAL A 573 9.22 -13.64 -13.95
C VAL A 573 8.64 -14.92 -14.49
N PHE A 574 7.78 -15.57 -13.72
CA PHE A 574 6.99 -16.70 -14.21
C PHE A 574 5.54 -16.26 -14.44
N TYR A 575 5.00 -16.64 -15.58
CA TYR A 575 3.57 -16.57 -15.87
C TYR A 575 3.02 -17.98 -16.04
N SER A 576 1.95 -18.29 -15.31
CA SER A 576 1.14 -19.50 -15.58
C SER A 576 0.56 -19.49 -17.00
N ARG A 577 0.19 -20.66 -17.51
CA ARG A 577 -0.52 -20.84 -18.78
C ARG A 577 -1.74 -19.92 -18.86
N GLU A 578 -2.59 -19.93 -17.83
CA GLU A 578 -3.83 -19.16 -17.76
C GLU A 578 -3.54 -17.65 -17.79
N GLU A 579 -2.59 -17.18 -16.99
CA GLU A 579 -2.21 -15.76 -16.96
C GLU A 579 -1.61 -15.32 -18.30
N PHE A 580 -0.73 -16.14 -18.89
CA PHE A 580 -0.11 -15.83 -20.16
C PHE A 580 -1.14 -15.79 -21.31
N ILE A 581 -2.08 -16.76 -21.36
CA ILE A 581 -3.19 -16.74 -22.33
C ILE A 581 -4.08 -15.50 -22.11
N HIS A 582 -4.38 -15.15 -20.86
CA HIS A 582 -5.16 -13.95 -20.56
C HIS A 582 -4.47 -12.68 -21.09
N LEU A 583 -3.14 -12.57 -20.96
CA LEU A 583 -2.37 -11.48 -21.57
C LEU A 583 -2.46 -11.47 -23.10
N LEU A 584 -2.44 -12.65 -23.74
CA LEU A 584 -2.56 -12.77 -25.19
C LEU A 584 -3.98 -12.46 -25.71
N SER A 585 -5.02 -12.84 -24.97
CA SER A 585 -6.43 -12.68 -25.36
C SER A 585 -6.84 -11.23 -25.62
N ARG A 586 -6.06 -10.27 -25.13
CA ARG A 586 -6.22 -8.83 -25.39
C ARG A 586 -5.86 -8.42 -26.81
N TYR A 587 -5.23 -9.31 -27.59
CA TYR A 587 -4.87 -9.10 -28.99
C TYR A 587 -5.62 -10.10 -29.88
N PRO A 588 -6.94 -9.92 -30.09
CA PRO A 588 -7.82 -10.96 -30.63
C PRO A 588 -7.53 -11.43 -32.06
N ASN A 589 -6.58 -10.80 -32.79
CA ASN A 589 -6.41 -11.01 -34.23
C ASN A 589 -4.99 -11.36 -34.71
N THR A 590 -3.96 -11.40 -33.85
CA THR A 590 -2.58 -11.76 -34.26
C THR A 590 -1.79 -12.41 -33.11
N MET A 591 -1.54 -13.73 -33.21
CA MET A 591 -0.58 -14.44 -32.34
C MET A 591 0.89 -14.25 -32.77
N HIS A 592 1.12 -13.45 -33.83
CA HIS A 592 2.43 -13.10 -34.34
C HIS A 592 2.92 -11.80 -33.69
N GLY A 593 4.23 -11.68 -33.51
CA GLY A 593 4.83 -10.45 -32.99
C GLY A 593 4.69 -10.26 -31.48
N ILE A 594 4.45 -11.35 -30.75
CA ILE A 594 4.48 -11.34 -29.29
C ILE A 594 5.93 -11.21 -28.83
N GLN A 595 6.17 -10.24 -27.97
CA GLN A 595 7.47 -10.01 -27.35
C GLN A 595 7.31 -9.76 -25.87
N PHE A 596 8.31 -10.17 -25.10
CA PHE A 596 8.49 -9.66 -23.76
C PHE A 596 9.39 -8.44 -23.85
N GLU A 597 9.00 -7.36 -23.17
CA GLU A 597 9.79 -6.14 -23.10
C GLU A 597 10.02 -5.71 -21.65
N THR A 598 11.22 -5.20 -21.43
CA THR A 598 11.58 -4.50 -20.19
C THR A 598 11.80 -3.03 -20.51
N VAL A 599 10.98 -2.19 -19.90
CA VAL A 599 11.09 -0.74 -19.94
C VAL A 599 11.75 -0.28 -18.64
N VAL A 600 12.77 0.56 -18.77
CA VAL A 600 13.52 1.09 -17.63
C VAL A 600 13.40 2.60 -17.61
N GLN A 601 12.98 3.13 -16.47
CA GLN A 601 13.00 4.56 -16.16
C GLN A 601 13.97 4.79 -15.01
N SER A 602 15.19 5.24 -15.35
CA SER A 602 16.24 5.41 -14.34
C SER A 602 15.91 6.54 -13.35
N PRO A 603 15.98 6.29 -12.04
CA PRO A 603 15.73 7.32 -11.03
C PRO A 603 16.89 8.33 -10.98
N GLN A 604 16.68 9.45 -10.29
CA GLN A 604 17.71 10.50 -10.16
C GLN A 604 18.97 9.92 -9.50
N GLY A 605 20.14 10.34 -9.98
CA GLY A 605 21.43 9.90 -9.45
C GLY A 605 21.84 8.48 -9.85
N LEU A 606 20.98 7.73 -10.56
CA LEU A 606 21.23 6.34 -10.95
C LEU A 606 20.97 6.13 -12.44
N ARG A 607 21.60 5.09 -12.99
CA ARG A 607 21.33 4.59 -14.34
C ARG A 607 21.17 3.07 -14.29
N VAL A 608 19.97 2.60 -14.59
CA VAL A 608 19.66 1.17 -14.67
C VAL A 608 19.75 0.74 -16.14
N VAL A 609 20.48 -0.35 -16.40
CA VAL A 609 20.71 -0.87 -17.75
C VAL A 609 20.36 -2.35 -17.79
N VAL A 610 19.45 -2.72 -18.69
CA VAL A 610 19.19 -4.13 -19.02
C VAL A 610 20.27 -4.59 -20.00
N LYS A 611 20.99 -5.64 -19.64
CA LYS A 611 22.06 -6.24 -20.44
C LYS A 611 21.49 -7.28 -21.41
N ASN A 612 20.76 -8.25 -20.87
CA ASN A 612 20.27 -9.40 -21.60
C ASN A 612 18.87 -9.78 -21.12
N CYS A 613 18.13 -10.49 -21.97
CA CYS A 613 16.91 -11.18 -21.58
C CYS A 613 16.90 -12.61 -22.13
N GLY A 614 16.12 -13.48 -21.52
CA GLY A 614 15.90 -14.84 -21.97
C GLY A 614 14.56 -15.37 -21.50
N TYR A 615 14.08 -16.43 -22.13
CA TYR A 615 12.87 -17.12 -21.69
C TYR A 615 13.00 -18.63 -21.92
N ARG A 616 12.10 -19.37 -21.26
CA ARG A 616 11.87 -20.80 -21.45
C ARG A 616 10.38 -21.08 -21.31
N TRP A 617 9.83 -21.90 -22.21
CA TRP A 617 8.52 -22.52 -21.98
C TRP A 617 8.64 -23.61 -20.93
N VAL A 618 7.80 -23.57 -19.90
CA VAL A 618 7.88 -24.49 -18.77
C VAL A 618 6.79 -25.56 -18.90
N PHE A 619 7.18 -26.81 -18.71
CA PHE A 619 6.33 -27.99 -18.79
C PHE A 619 6.26 -28.73 -17.45
N LYS A 620 5.28 -29.62 -17.29
CA LYS A 620 5.11 -30.44 -16.06
C LYS A 620 6.37 -31.24 -15.72
N GLU A 621 7.14 -31.69 -16.71
CA GLU A 621 8.38 -32.43 -16.47
C GLU A 621 9.48 -31.56 -15.84
N ASP A 622 9.47 -30.24 -16.08
CA ASP A 622 10.43 -29.30 -15.48
C ASP A 622 10.22 -29.20 -13.95
N LEU A 623 9.01 -29.45 -13.44
CA LEU A 623 8.72 -29.48 -11.99
C LEU A 623 9.42 -30.66 -11.29
N GLN A 624 9.62 -31.78 -11.99
CA GLN A 624 10.15 -33.02 -11.41
C GLN A 624 11.69 -33.12 -11.45
N GLN A 625 12.37 -32.26 -12.22
CA GLN A 625 13.78 -32.45 -12.60
C GLN A 625 14.77 -31.45 -11.98
N LEU A 626 14.35 -30.56 -11.09
CA LEU A 626 15.21 -29.51 -10.55
C LEU A 626 16.18 -30.01 -9.47
N ASN A 627 17.31 -30.57 -9.92
CA ASN A 627 18.51 -30.74 -9.11
C ASN A 627 19.53 -29.63 -9.44
N SER A 628 20.36 -29.27 -8.45
CA SER A 628 21.36 -28.20 -8.47
C SER A 628 22.26 -28.14 -9.73
N ASN A 629 22.41 -29.25 -10.44
CA ASN A 629 23.30 -29.38 -11.59
C ASN A 629 22.71 -28.82 -12.91
N MET A 630 21.39 -28.58 -13.03
CA MET A 630 20.78 -28.13 -14.30
C MET A 630 21.09 -26.67 -14.66
N PHE A 631 21.32 -25.79 -13.68
CA PHE A 631 21.49 -24.36 -13.95
C PHE A 631 22.85 -24.01 -14.59
N PHE A 632 23.88 -24.84 -14.35
CA PHE A 632 25.27 -24.53 -14.69
C PHE A 632 25.94 -25.57 -15.62
N SER A 633 25.45 -26.81 -15.68
CA SER A 633 26.03 -27.83 -16.56
C SER A 633 25.69 -27.60 -18.04
N GLY A 634 26.69 -27.71 -18.91
CA GLY A 634 26.47 -27.87 -20.35
C GLY A 634 26.28 -29.35 -20.67
N ASN A 635 25.23 -29.67 -21.44
CA ASN A 635 24.84 -30.99 -21.98
C ASN A 635 23.92 -31.87 -21.08
N SER A 636 22.65 -32.03 -21.43
CA SER A 636 22.20 -32.96 -22.49
C SER A 636 20.67 -33.19 -22.45
N SER A 637 19.95 -32.60 -23.39
CA SER A 637 18.65 -33.14 -23.83
C SER A 637 18.42 -32.88 -25.31
N SER A 638 19.40 -33.26 -26.14
CA SER A 638 19.11 -33.75 -27.48
C SER A 638 18.39 -35.10 -27.40
N ARG A 639 17.17 -35.14 -26.85
CA ARG A 639 16.29 -36.30 -27.02
C ARG A 639 15.59 -36.16 -28.37
N LYS A 640 16.21 -36.80 -29.36
CA LYS A 640 15.60 -37.16 -30.64
C LYS A 640 14.13 -37.57 -30.41
N ARG A 641 13.20 -36.84 -31.03
CA ARG A 641 11.87 -37.39 -31.37
C ARG A 641 12.13 -38.69 -32.15
N LYS A 642 11.96 -39.85 -31.51
CA LYS A 642 11.84 -41.11 -32.23
C LYS A 642 10.47 -41.07 -32.93
N LEU A 643 10.51 -40.79 -34.22
CA LEU A 643 9.50 -41.25 -35.18
C LEU A 643 9.32 -42.76 -34.96
N LEU A 644 8.18 -43.16 -34.41
CA LEU A 644 7.67 -44.52 -34.56
C LEU A 644 6.82 -44.54 -35.82
N ILE A 645 7.47 -44.78 -36.96
CA ILE A 645 6.83 -45.31 -38.17
C ILE A 645 7.69 -46.49 -38.64
N SER A 646 7.18 -47.70 -38.42
CA SER A 646 7.35 -48.96 -39.19
C SER A 646 7.00 -50.12 -38.25
N ASN A 647 6.15 -51.10 -38.59
CA ASN A 647 5.67 -51.61 -39.89
C ASN A 647 4.16 -51.78 -39.90
#